data_AF-A0A7C7DUZ4-F1
#
_entry.id   AF-A0A7C7DUZ4-F1
#
_cell.length_a   1.000
_cell.length_b   1.000
_cell.length_c   1.000
_cell.angle_alpha   90.00
_cell.angle_beta   90.00
_cell.angle_gamma   90.00
#
_symmetry.space_group_name_H-M   'P 1'
#
loop_
_entity.id
_entity.type
_entity.pdbx_description
1 polymer ?
#
loop_
_entity_poly.entity_id
_entity_poly.type
_entity_poly.pdbx_seq_one_letter_code
_entity_poly.pdbx_strand_id
1 'polypeptide(L)'
;MRRPFFCGAVLFALGIWLGDLLRHGRVPGPGAGMCAGWSPSPGIGALIILAMAALSCLAGTVTVIVPRFCFTRLPERAFGVTVLLLGLLAYEVASLRLDLWDRILPDGERITIRGVITGEPRVSGGYAQAPLRLEDGARVLLRWRPAGGAVGNGAKTGPREGWRWEGPRYGDVAVVRGRIVRPRPSLNPGEFNMRAYLARQGITRVVYLGDSAGPGVFQRVGRSGSLFVSMLSRLRDRLISAASAGLDRFQADILSMLLFGKAGSGSPVAGPEVESFSTIGVQHVFSVSGLHVTLVAAVTSSLCQYLRRGAVARAAIVALACTGYSVMSGGTPSSLRAAIMAIMACGPRGDPLNSLGLSALFLLVRNPYLLFDIGFQLSFATTYAIIFMVPLLTGLSQASCDPSGARNRGRSILIHMAATSLAAQAGSAPLVALYFGTVSPLAVVANLAIVPLVEAAVMTAMVSGFLGIVAPGLNLPINLGNSFILQGAIKVSSLLASLPGAQINVSVPAVAVAVYYWAFFILGPAHGHLAMFRVRRRAMATLALIISVVVAASFTARRLLDPPLRVVFAAVGQGDSILVIAPDGKTMLIDGGSGGGGDSWDAGDRVVVPLLRRYGIRTVDVVVLTHPHEDHVGGLVSVMRKVGARYVLDPGLPHPSQQYREFLELVEAGGAKYIRARRGTSIRLGRSASVTVLHPPPEVSPANGIYPAASLNDSSLVLRLEHGNVSFLFAGDIEAAGECLLLQGTLKKATVLKVAHHGSASSTSPAFIEAVDPKYSVISVGSNPFGHPSPGTIHRLERVGSKVFRTDLDGAVIMESDGRKIRVSAPRLKVGGMDETYSLSPSRRREGRRIPPMD
;
A
#
# COMPACT_ATOMS: atom_id res chain seq x y z
N MET A 1 -25.52 34.56 -24.16
CA MET A 1 -26.39 33.96 -23.12
C MET A 1 -26.03 32.50 -22.71
N ARG A 2 -24.75 32.05 -22.76
CA ARG A 2 -24.37 30.65 -22.37
C ARG A 2 -23.72 30.52 -20.98
N ARG A 3 -23.66 31.60 -20.20
CA ARG A 3 -22.93 31.72 -18.92
C ARG A 3 -23.73 31.36 -17.64
N PRO A 4 -25.06 31.57 -17.54
CA PRO A 4 -25.78 31.30 -16.28
C PRO A 4 -26.06 29.81 -16.05
N PHE A 5 -26.16 28.99 -17.10
CA PHE A 5 -26.47 27.57 -16.97
C PHE A 5 -25.35 26.76 -16.30
N PHE A 6 -24.08 27.11 -16.58
CA PHE A 6 -22.91 26.43 -16.01
C PHE A 6 -22.68 26.84 -14.55
N CYS A 7 -22.90 28.11 -14.22
CA CYS A 7 -22.91 28.60 -12.84
C CYS A 7 -24.06 27.99 -12.04
N GLY A 8 -25.25 27.89 -12.65
CA GLY A 8 -26.39 27.18 -12.08
C GLY A 8 -26.06 25.73 -11.79
N ALA A 9 -25.43 24.99 -12.70
CA ALA A 9 -25.06 23.60 -12.48
C ALA A 9 -23.99 23.40 -11.39
N VAL A 10 -22.97 24.27 -11.33
CA VAL A 10 -21.91 24.20 -10.29
C VAL A 10 -22.44 24.65 -8.93
N LEU A 11 -23.24 25.71 -8.85
CA LEU A 11 -23.89 26.17 -7.62
C LEU A 11 -24.99 25.22 -7.15
N PHE A 12 -25.71 24.58 -8.07
CA PHE A 12 -26.70 23.54 -7.77
C PHE A 12 -26.02 22.26 -7.28
N ALA A 13 -24.91 21.84 -7.90
CA ALA A 13 -24.10 20.74 -7.41
C ALA A 13 -23.47 21.05 -6.04
N LEU A 14 -22.98 22.28 -5.84
CA LEU A 14 -22.49 22.76 -4.54
C LEU A 14 -23.60 22.87 -3.50
N GLY A 15 -24.81 23.29 -3.88
CA GLY A 15 -25.97 23.38 -2.99
C GLY A 15 -26.56 22.02 -2.62
N ILE A 16 -26.58 21.06 -3.56
CA ILE A 16 -26.88 19.65 -3.28
C ILE A 16 -25.80 19.06 -2.37
N TRP A 17 -24.53 19.38 -2.62
CA TRP A 17 -23.40 18.91 -1.84
C TRP A 17 -23.37 19.50 -0.42
N LEU A 18 -23.61 20.81 -0.25
CA LEU A 18 -23.80 21.47 1.04
C LEU A 18 -25.05 20.93 1.75
N GLY A 19 -26.13 20.66 1.01
CA GLY A 19 -27.33 20.03 1.53
C GLY A 19 -27.10 18.60 2.01
N ASP A 20 -26.27 17.82 1.31
CA ASP A 20 -25.83 16.49 1.74
C ASP A 20 -24.92 16.62 2.97
N LEU A 21 -23.99 17.57 2.98
CA LEU A 21 -23.08 17.79 4.11
C LEU A 21 -23.80 18.25 5.38
N LEU A 22 -24.82 19.10 5.25
CA LEU A 22 -25.67 19.57 6.35
C LEU A 22 -26.65 18.46 6.81
N ARG A 23 -27.19 17.64 5.89
CA ARG A 23 -27.93 16.42 6.26
C ARG A 23 -27.05 15.38 6.95
N HIS A 24 -25.75 15.34 6.60
CA HIS A 24 -24.72 14.48 7.17
C HIS A 24 -23.99 15.08 8.39
N GLY A 25 -24.33 16.32 8.78
CA GLY A 25 -23.84 17.02 9.97
C GLY A 25 -24.77 16.86 11.19
N ARG A 26 -25.90 16.16 11.05
CA ARG A 26 -26.69 15.72 12.20
C ARG A 26 -25.92 14.61 12.92
N VAL A 27 -25.33 14.97 14.06
CA VAL A 27 -24.91 14.00 15.09
C VAL A 27 -26.15 13.19 15.47
N PRO A 28 -26.05 11.86 15.64
CA PRO A 28 -27.20 11.07 16.05
C PRO A 28 -27.76 11.65 17.36
N GLY A 29 -29.04 12.01 17.34
CA GLY A 29 -29.79 12.14 18.58
C GLY A 29 -29.87 10.76 19.26
N PRO A 30 -30.08 10.70 20.58
CA PRO A 30 -30.27 9.44 21.28
C PRO A 30 -31.55 8.79 20.75
N GLY A 31 -31.43 7.88 19.77
CA GLY A 31 -32.57 7.35 19.05
C GLY A 31 -32.23 6.18 18.14
N ALA A 32 -32.49 4.98 18.67
CA ALA A 32 -32.67 3.68 18.01
C ALA A 32 -31.45 3.06 17.29
N GLY A 33 -30.71 2.21 18.00
CA GLY A 33 -29.95 1.12 17.35
C GLY A 33 -28.74 0.58 18.12
N MET A 34 -28.08 1.38 18.95
CA MET A 34 -27.00 0.93 19.83
C MET A 34 -27.22 1.54 21.23
N CYS A 35 -27.22 0.66 22.23
CA CYS A 35 -27.31 0.87 23.69
C CYS A 35 -27.74 2.27 24.17
N ALA A 36 -28.97 2.35 24.71
CA ALA A 36 -29.39 3.47 25.54
C ALA A 36 -28.41 3.63 26.72
N GLY A 37 -27.78 4.82 26.84
CA GLY A 37 -26.93 5.13 28.00
C GLY A 37 -25.70 6.02 27.78
N TRP A 38 -25.57 6.78 26.67
CA TRP A 38 -24.40 7.63 26.45
C TRP A 38 -24.76 9.10 26.28
N SER A 39 -24.45 9.93 27.29
CA SER A 39 -24.33 11.38 27.14
C SER A 39 -22.94 11.72 26.58
N PRO A 40 -22.81 12.49 25.48
CA PRO A 40 -21.50 12.85 24.95
C PRO A 40 -20.72 13.67 25.99
N SER A 41 -19.45 13.32 26.20
CA SER A 41 -18.56 14.09 27.08
C SER A 41 -18.36 15.52 26.54
N PRO A 42 -18.11 16.53 27.39
CA PRO A 42 -17.96 17.93 26.98
C PRO A 42 -16.89 18.17 25.88
N GLY A 43 -15.90 17.28 25.75
CA GLY A 43 -14.91 17.32 24.67
C GLY A 43 -15.50 17.08 23.26
N ILE A 44 -16.56 16.27 23.15
CA ILE A 44 -17.23 15.98 21.87
C ILE A 44 -18.02 17.22 21.38
N GLY A 45 -18.60 18.00 22.30
CA GLY A 45 -19.30 19.25 21.97
C GLY A 45 -18.39 20.31 21.35
N ALA A 46 -17.18 20.49 21.91
CA ALA A 46 -16.19 21.42 21.37
C ALA A 46 -15.71 21.02 19.95
N LEU A 47 -15.51 19.72 19.74
CA LEU A 47 -15.15 19.12 18.44
C LEU A 47 -16.21 19.40 17.35
N ILE A 48 -17.50 19.31 17.71
CA ILE A 48 -18.62 19.59 16.80
C ILE A 48 -18.67 21.07 16.42
N ILE A 49 -18.50 21.98 17.39
CA ILE A 49 -18.51 23.43 17.15
C ILE A 49 -17.35 23.86 16.24
N LEU A 50 -16.13 23.33 16.48
CA LEU A 50 -14.96 23.55 15.63
C LEU A 50 -15.18 23.05 14.20
N ALA A 51 -15.76 21.86 14.03
CA ALA A 51 -16.08 21.32 12.73
C ALA A 51 -17.10 22.20 11.96
N MET A 52 -18.16 22.66 12.64
CA MET A 52 -19.18 23.54 12.05
C MET A 52 -18.64 24.93 11.66
N ALA A 53 -17.76 25.51 12.48
CA ALA A 53 -17.13 26.80 12.19
C ALA A 53 -16.22 26.71 10.95
N ALA A 54 -15.37 25.69 10.88
CA ALA A 54 -14.49 25.47 9.73
C ALA A 54 -15.27 25.13 8.44
N LEU A 55 -16.39 24.41 8.56
CA LEU A 55 -17.32 24.15 7.46
C LEU A 55 -17.97 25.41 6.91
N SER A 56 -18.34 26.34 7.79
CA SER A 56 -18.92 27.63 7.42
C SER A 56 -17.89 28.52 6.72
N CYS A 57 -16.63 28.51 7.17
CA CYS A 57 -15.52 29.19 6.48
C CYS A 57 -15.21 28.58 5.10
N LEU A 58 -15.23 27.24 4.98
CA LEU A 58 -15.04 26.54 3.70
C LEU A 58 -16.15 26.89 2.72
N ALA A 59 -17.42 26.85 3.16
CA ALA A 59 -18.57 27.22 2.35
C ALA A 59 -18.51 28.68 1.89
N GLY A 60 -18.23 29.63 2.79
CA GLY A 60 -18.08 31.05 2.45
C GLY A 60 -16.98 31.28 1.41
N THR A 61 -15.84 30.60 1.56
CA THR A 61 -14.70 30.77 0.65
C THR A 61 -14.97 30.16 -0.73
N VAL A 62 -15.57 28.97 -0.82
CA VAL A 62 -15.97 28.34 -2.10
C VAL A 62 -16.99 29.21 -2.85
N THR A 63 -17.95 29.78 -2.13
CA THR A 63 -19.02 30.61 -2.72
C THR A 63 -18.51 31.94 -3.28
N VAL A 64 -17.43 32.50 -2.71
CA VAL A 64 -16.80 33.74 -3.21
C VAL A 64 -15.78 33.48 -4.32
N ILE A 65 -15.02 32.40 -4.24
CA ILE A 65 -13.88 32.14 -5.14
C ILE A 65 -14.31 31.47 -6.45
N VAL A 66 -15.22 30.49 -6.41
CA VAL A 66 -15.65 29.76 -7.61
C VAL A 66 -16.31 30.69 -8.66
N PRO A 67 -17.21 31.64 -8.28
CA PRO A 67 -17.79 32.59 -9.22
C PRO A 67 -16.85 33.72 -9.64
N ARG A 68 -15.74 34.00 -8.94
CA ARG A 68 -14.71 34.91 -9.46
C ARG A 68 -13.78 34.20 -10.44
N PHE A 69 -13.54 32.91 -10.23
CA PHE A 69 -12.67 32.05 -11.03
C PHE A 69 -13.23 31.70 -12.41
N CYS A 70 -14.54 31.43 -12.51
CA CYS A 70 -15.18 31.24 -13.82
C CYS A 70 -15.17 32.52 -14.68
N PHE A 71 -14.82 33.69 -14.09
CA PHE A 71 -15.04 35.00 -14.69
C PHE A 71 -13.77 35.88 -14.78
N THR A 72 -12.68 35.61 -14.04
CA THR A 72 -11.43 36.40 -14.03
C THR A 72 -10.16 35.53 -14.01
N ARG A 73 -9.07 35.98 -14.68
CA ARG A 73 -7.73 35.35 -14.60
C ARG A 73 -7.06 35.76 -13.28
N LEU A 74 -7.12 34.91 -12.26
CA LEU A 74 -6.22 35.03 -11.11
C LEU A 74 -4.80 34.56 -11.50
N PRO A 75 -3.74 35.02 -10.80
CA PRO A 75 -2.41 34.45 -10.95
C PRO A 75 -2.46 32.96 -10.57
N GLU A 76 -2.08 32.07 -11.50
CA GLU A 76 -2.16 30.61 -11.38
C GLU A 76 -1.63 30.06 -10.03
N ARG A 77 -0.60 30.73 -9.49
CA ARG A 77 0.05 30.38 -8.22
C ARG A 77 -0.82 30.67 -6.99
N ALA A 78 -1.54 31.79 -6.96
CA ALA A 78 -2.42 32.14 -5.85
C ALA A 78 -3.62 31.17 -5.74
N PHE A 79 -4.10 30.70 -6.89
CA PHE A 79 -5.16 29.70 -6.95
C PHE A 79 -4.73 28.34 -6.39
N GLY A 80 -3.56 27.83 -6.83
CA GLY A 80 -3.03 26.56 -6.31
C GLY A 80 -2.82 26.58 -4.79
N VAL A 81 -2.30 27.69 -4.25
CA VAL A 81 -2.15 27.88 -2.80
C VAL A 81 -3.50 27.91 -2.08
N THR A 82 -4.50 28.59 -2.63
CA THR A 82 -5.84 28.64 -2.05
C THR A 82 -6.50 27.27 -2.01
N VAL A 83 -6.41 26.49 -3.09
CA VAL A 83 -6.94 25.12 -3.15
C VAL A 83 -6.26 24.22 -2.12
N LEU A 84 -4.94 24.36 -1.96
CA LEU A 84 -4.19 23.61 -0.96
C LEU A 84 -4.63 23.97 0.47
N LEU A 85 -4.75 25.26 0.79
CA LEU A 85 -5.17 25.72 2.12
C LEU A 85 -6.60 25.28 2.46
N LEU A 86 -7.54 25.38 1.50
CA LEU A 86 -8.90 24.88 1.69
C LEU A 86 -8.95 23.36 1.82
N GLY A 87 -8.10 22.63 1.08
CA GLY A 87 -7.95 21.19 1.22
C GLY A 87 -7.40 20.79 2.60
N LEU A 88 -6.42 21.52 3.12
CA LEU A 88 -5.87 21.32 4.47
C LEU A 88 -6.91 21.61 5.56
N LEU A 89 -7.65 22.72 5.43
CA LEU A 89 -8.74 23.04 6.36
C LEU A 89 -9.83 21.96 6.33
N ALA A 90 -10.25 21.52 5.13
CA ALA A 90 -11.21 20.44 4.99
C ALA A 90 -10.68 19.12 5.58
N TYR A 91 -9.37 18.87 5.46
CA TYR A 91 -8.72 17.71 6.06
C TYR A 91 -8.78 17.74 7.58
N GLU A 92 -8.48 18.88 8.22
CA GLU A 92 -8.59 19.03 9.68
C GLU A 92 -10.03 18.80 10.17
N VAL A 93 -11.04 19.30 9.45
CA VAL A 93 -12.44 19.02 9.82
C VAL A 93 -12.77 17.54 9.69
N ALA A 94 -12.30 16.91 8.61
CA ALA A 94 -12.55 15.50 8.39
C ALA A 94 -11.83 14.64 9.45
N SER A 95 -10.57 14.93 9.78
CA SER A 95 -9.77 14.17 10.76
C SER A 95 -10.45 14.13 12.12
N LEU A 96 -10.96 15.26 12.60
CA LEU A 96 -11.76 15.36 13.81
C LEU A 96 -12.99 14.43 13.78
N ARG A 97 -13.67 14.32 12.63
CA ARG A 97 -14.82 13.42 12.45
C ARG A 97 -14.42 11.95 12.45
N LEU A 98 -13.29 11.60 11.82
CA LEU A 98 -12.77 10.23 11.85
C LEU A 98 -12.39 9.81 13.27
N ASP A 99 -11.72 10.69 14.01
CA ASP A 99 -11.32 10.43 15.40
C ASP A 99 -12.54 10.21 16.31
N LEU A 100 -13.63 10.95 16.07
CA LEU A 100 -14.90 10.74 16.75
C LEU A 100 -15.44 9.33 16.49
N TRP A 101 -15.55 8.91 15.22
CA TRP A 101 -16.03 7.57 14.87
C TRP A 101 -15.11 6.46 15.37
N ASP A 102 -13.80 6.68 15.34
CA ASP A 102 -12.81 5.74 15.85
C ASP A 102 -12.92 5.54 17.37
N ARG A 103 -13.46 6.52 18.11
CA ARG A 103 -13.75 6.40 19.56
C ARG A 103 -15.11 5.77 19.86
N ILE A 104 -16.12 6.02 19.02
CA ILE A 104 -17.50 5.56 19.26
C ILE A 104 -17.70 4.09 18.86
N LEU A 105 -17.11 3.66 17.75
CA LEU A 105 -17.38 2.31 17.24
C LEU A 105 -16.70 1.23 18.10
N PRO A 106 -17.39 0.13 18.43
CA PRO A 106 -16.80 -0.97 19.20
C PRO A 106 -15.65 -1.65 18.46
N ASP A 107 -14.82 -2.37 19.21
CA ASP A 107 -13.66 -3.11 18.69
C ASP A 107 -13.60 -4.51 19.30
N GLY A 108 -13.51 -5.53 18.45
CA GLY A 108 -13.42 -6.94 18.85
C GLY A 108 -14.77 -7.64 19.06
N GLU A 109 -15.87 -6.90 19.18
CA GLU A 109 -17.21 -7.43 19.50
C GLU A 109 -17.97 -7.94 18.26
N ARG A 110 -18.95 -8.85 18.49
CA ARG A 110 -19.92 -9.24 17.45
C ARG A 110 -21.11 -8.31 17.52
N ILE A 111 -21.35 -7.59 16.44
CA ILE A 111 -22.44 -6.63 16.34
C ILE A 111 -23.41 -7.02 15.22
N THR A 112 -24.65 -6.55 15.35
CA THR A 112 -25.63 -6.56 14.26
C THR A 112 -25.87 -5.12 13.84
N ILE A 113 -25.55 -4.80 12.59
CA ILE A 113 -25.60 -3.45 12.04
C ILE A 113 -26.42 -3.42 10.76
N ARG A 114 -27.19 -2.36 10.58
CA ARG A 114 -27.92 -2.10 9.33
C ARG A 114 -27.20 -1.01 8.55
N GLY A 115 -27.07 -1.21 7.24
CA GLY A 115 -26.41 -0.24 6.38
C GLY A 115 -26.65 -0.49 4.90
N VAL A 116 -26.11 0.43 4.08
CA VAL A 116 -26.20 0.41 2.63
C VAL A 116 -24.83 0.18 2.02
N ILE A 117 -24.73 -0.76 1.09
CA ILE A 117 -23.50 -0.98 0.32
C ILE A 117 -23.28 0.19 -0.63
N THR A 118 -22.22 0.95 -0.40
CA THR A 118 -21.93 2.20 -1.12
C THR A 118 -20.91 2.06 -2.24
N GLY A 119 -20.35 0.88 -2.43
CA GLY A 119 -19.38 0.59 -3.46
C GLY A 119 -19.42 -0.89 -3.85
N GLU A 120 -18.98 -1.18 -5.07
CA GLU A 120 -18.93 -2.54 -5.57
C GLU A 120 -17.94 -3.41 -4.78
N PRO A 121 -18.27 -4.70 -4.56
CA PRO A 121 -17.33 -5.67 -4.02
C PRO A 121 -16.02 -5.73 -4.81
N ARG A 122 -14.92 -5.86 -4.07
CA ARG A 122 -13.58 -6.15 -4.59
C ARG A 122 -13.05 -7.40 -3.87
N VAL A 123 -12.36 -8.30 -4.56
CA VAL A 123 -11.67 -9.41 -3.91
C VAL A 123 -10.20 -9.05 -3.72
N SER A 124 -9.66 -9.32 -2.55
CA SER A 124 -8.27 -9.08 -2.18
C SER A 124 -7.83 -10.08 -1.10
N GLY A 125 -6.79 -10.86 -1.43
CA GLY A 125 -6.16 -11.83 -0.53
C GLY A 125 -7.14 -12.84 0.07
N GLY A 126 -7.89 -13.56 -0.78
CA GLY A 126 -8.85 -14.59 -0.38
C GLY A 126 -10.16 -14.08 0.25
N TYR A 127 -10.33 -12.76 0.40
CA TYR A 127 -11.57 -12.15 0.90
C TYR A 127 -12.15 -11.19 -0.11
N ALA A 128 -13.46 -11.17 -0.24
CA ALA A 128 -14.19 -10.09 -0.86
C ALA A 128 -14.54 -9.01 0.18
N GLN A 129 -14.57 -7.76 -0.25
CA GLN A 129 -14.78 -6.61 0.61
C GLN A 129 -15.59 -5.51 -0.09
N ALA A 130 -16.44 -4.81 0.65
CA ALA A 130 -17.27 -3.73 0.15
C ALA A 130 -17.50 -2.66 1.24
N PRO A 131 -17.50 -1.36 0.89
CA PRO A 131 -17.79 -0.30 1.86
C PRO A 131 -19.28 -0.26 2.19
N LEU A 132 -19.60 -0.38 3.48
CA LEU A 132 -20.94 -0.32 4.04
C LEU A 132 -21.10 1.00 4.81
N ARG A 133 -22.11 1.78 4.45
CA ARG A 133 -22.50 2.99 5.19
C ARG A 133 -23.63 2.65 6.16
N LEU A 134 -23.40 2.89 7.44
CA LEU A 134 -24.38 2.69 8.50
C LEU A 134 -25.45 3.80 8.48
N GLU A 135 -26.55 3.59 9.20
CA GLU A 135 -27.66 4.55 9.28
C GLU A 135 -27.27 5.88 9.93
N ASP A 136 -26.36 5.84 10.90
CA ASP A 136 -25.74 7.00 11.57
C ASP A 136 -24.72 7.75 10.68
N GLY A 137 -24.46 7.25 9.47
CA GLY A 137 -23.54 7.83 8.49
C GLY A 137 -22.09 7.36 8.62
N ALA A 138 -21.73 6.53 9.61
CA ALA A 138 -20.41 5.93 9.71
C ALA A 138 -20.14 4.99 8.51
N ARG A 139 -18.87 4.88 8.10
CA ARG A 139 -18.47 3.95 7.04
C ARG A 139 -17.58 2.87 7.62
N VAL A 140 -17.94 1.62 7.33
CA VAL A 140 -17.17 0.43 7.71
C VAL A 140 -16.85 -0.38 6.47
N LEU A 141 -15.78 -1.16 6.50
CA LEU A 141 -15.45 -2.10 5.43
C LEU A 141 -16.03 -3.47 5.78
N LEU A 142 -17.01 -3.94 5.01
CA LEU A 142 -17.51 -5.30 5.12
C LEU A 142 -16.53 -6.26 4.44
N ARG A 143 -16.14 -7.35 5.08
CA ARG A 143 -15.21 -8.36 4.54
C ARG A 143 -15.75 -9.77 4.73
N TRP A 144 -15.68 -10.62 3.70
CA TRP A 144 -16.18 -11.99 3.69
C TRP A 144 -15.33 -12.90 2.80
N ARG A 145 -15.45 -14.23 2.95
CA ARG A 145 -14.81 -15.20 2.05
C ARG A 145 -15.74 -15.56 0.89
N PRO A 146 -15.31 -15.43 -0.38
CA PRO A 146 -16.10 -15.87 -1.53
C PRO A 146 -16.10 -17.41 -1.62
N ALA A 147 -17.17 -18.05 -1.14
CA ALA A 147 -17.43 -19.50 -1.11
C ALA A 147 -16.52 -20.35 -0.19
N GLY A 148 -17.14 -21.14 0.69
CA GLY A 148 -16.48 -22.08 1.64
C GLY A 148 -16.84 -21.85 3.12
N GLY A 149 -17.33 -20.67 3.49
CA GLY A 149 -17.89 -20.40 4.82
C GLY A 149 -19.41 -20.32 4.74
N ALA A 150 -20.13 -21.10 5.55
CA ALA A 150 -21.58 -21.01 5.66
C ALA A 150 -21.98 -19.59 6.10
N VAL A 151 -22.37 -18.74 5.14
CA VAL A 151 -23.09 -17.49 5.42
C VAL A 151 -24.55 -17.89 5.48
N GLY A 152 -25.09 -17.99 6.68
CA GLY A 152 -26.51 -18.26 6.87
C GLY A 152 -27.31 -17.09 6.31
N ASN A 153 -27.91 -17.27 5.14
CA ASN A 153 -29.04 -16.42 4.75
C ASN A 153 -30.09 -16.60 5.84
N GLY A 154 -30.58 -15.52 6.44
CA GLY A 154 -31.60 -15.53 7.48
C GLY A 154 -32.99 -16.07 7.04
N ALA A 155 -33.05 -16.94 6.04
CA ALA A 155 -34.20 -17.77 5.74
C ALA A 155 -33.87 -19.20 6.22
N LYS A 156 -34.69 -19.73 7.13
CA LYS A 156 -34.69 -21.16 7.47
C LYS A 156 -35.11 -21.99 6.24
N THR A 157 -34.19 -22.18 5.31
CA THR A 157 -34.24 -23.23 4.29
C THR A 157 -32.81 -23.70 4.15
N GLY A 158 -32.58 -24.99 4.42
CA GLY A 158 -31.25 -25.61 4.43
C GLY A 158 -30.45 -25.40 3.13
N PRO A 159 -29.19 -25.89 3.08
CA PRO A 159 -28.37 -25.78 1.89
C PRO A 159 -29.05 -26.54 0.75
N ARG A 160 -29.77 -25.81 -0.11
CA ARG A 160 -30.13 -26.35 -1.42
C ARG A 160 -28.83 -26.42 -2.21
N GLU A 161 -28.44 -27.64 -2.59
CA GLU A 161 -27.41 -27.86 -3.60
C GLU A 161 -27.66 -26.91 -4.79
N GLY A 162 -26.65 -26.13 -5.15
CA GLY A 162 -26.70 -25.20 -6.29
C GLY A 162 -26.89 -23.70 -5.97
N TRP A 163 -27.14 -23.29 -4.72
CA TRP A 163 -27.23 -21.86 -4.39
C TRP A 163 -25.84 -21.22 -4.20
N ARG A 164 -25.29 -20.58 -5.24
CA ARG A 164 -24.11 -19.73 -5.13
C ARG A 164 -24.51 -18.37 -4.56
N TRP A 165 -24.00 -18.01 -3.38
CA TRP A 165 -24.16 -16.65 -2.85
C TRP A 165 -23.42 -15.65 -3.74
N GLU A 166 -24.16 -14.77 -4.41
CA GLU A 166 -23.61 -13.77 -5.33
C GLU A 166 -22.93 -12.58 -4.61
N GLY A 167 -22.90 -12.57 -3.28
CA GLY A 167 -22.36 -11.48 -2.49
C GLY A 167 -23.26 -10.23 -2.42
N PRO A 168 -22.89 -9.25 -1.58
CA PRO A 168 -23.52 -7.92 -1.57
C PRO A 168 -23.31 -7.19 -2.90
N ARG A 169 -24.28 -6.39 -3.36
CA ARG A 169 -24.12 -5.51 -4.52
C ARG A 169 -24.28 -4.04 -4.13
N TYR A 170 -23.78 -3.13 -4.97
CA TYR A 170 -24.01 -1.69 -4.77
C TYR A 170 -25.50 -1.39 -4.59
N GLY A 171 -25.81 -0.64 -3.55
CA GLY A 171 -27.15 -0.20 -3.20
C GLY A 171 -27.99 -1.25 -2.47
N ASP A 172 -27.47 -2.43 -2.14
CA ASP A 172 -28.18 -3.34 -1.25
C ASP A 172 -28.22 -2.74 0.17
N VAL A 173 -29.41 -2.69 0.76
CA VAL A 173 -29.60 -2.41 2.19
C VAL A 173 -29.53 -3.75 2.88
N ALA A 174 -28.61 -3.89 3.83
CA ALA A 174 -28.37 -5.15 4.49
C ALA A 174 -28.30 -4.99 6.01
N VAL A 175 -28.84 -5.98 6.71
CA VAL A 175 -28.54 -6.24 8.11
C VAL A 175 -27.41 -7.26 8.14
N VAL A 176 -26.32 -6.88 8.79
CA VAL A 176 -25.06 -7.63 8.84
C VAL A 176 -24.77 -7.96 10.29
N ARG A 177 -24.57 -9.25 10.58
CA ARG A 177 -24.03 -9.73 11.86
C ARG A 177 -22.62 -10.24 11.65
N GLY A 178 -21.66 -9.62 12.32
CA GLY A 178 -20.25 -9.94 12.15
C GLY A 178 -19.38 -9.37 13.26
N ARG A 179 -18.10 -9.74 13.28
CA ARG A 179 -17.13 -9.19 14.23
C ARG A 179 -16.59 -7.88 13.70
N ILE A 180 -16.78 -6.80 14.46
CA ILE A 180 -16.20 -5.49 14.12
C ILE A 180 -14.81 -5.39 14.74
N VAL A 181 -13.82 -4.99 13.94
CA VAL A 181 -12.46 -4.81 14.43
C VAL A 181 -11.83 -3.56 13.84
N ARG A 182 -10.96 -2.93 14.61
CA ARG A 182 -10.10 -1.86 14.12
C ARG A 182 -9.05 -2.46 13.17
N PRO A 183 -8.82 -1.86 11.98
CA PRO A 183 -7.77 -2.31 11.08
C PRO A 183 -6.40 -2.27 11.79
N ARG A 184 -5.57 -3.28 11.51
CA ARG A 184 -4.19 -3.35 12.03
C ARG A 184 -3.38 -2.17 11.48
N PRO A 185 -2.59 -1.46 12.32
CA PRO A 185 -1.65 -0.48 11.82
C PRO A 185 -0.43 -1.21 11.22
N SER A 186 0.45 -0.45 10.54
CA SER A 186 1.76 -0.96 10.15
C SER A 186 2.58 -1.26 11.42
N LEU A 187 3.14 -2.46 11.52
CA LEU A 187 3.97 -2.89 12.65
C LEU A 187 5.45 -2.86 12.33
N ASN A 188 5.79 -2.85 11.04
CA ASN A 188 7.16 -2.93 10.57
C ASN A 188 7.54 -1.68 9.76
N PRO A 189 8.80 -1.23 9.84
CA PRO A 189 9.30 -0.19 8.95
C PRO A 189 9.11 -0.57 7.48
N GLY A 190 8.44 0.29 6.70
CA GLY A 190 8.18 0.04 5.28
C GLY A 190 6.93 -0.79 4.98
N GLU A 191 6.30 -1.42 5.97
CA GLU A 191 5.05 -2.17 5.78
C GLU A 191 3.88 -1.25 5.45
N PHE A 192 3.00 -1.71 4.55
CA PHE A 192 1.80 -0.99 4.16
C PHE A 192 0.86 -0.73 5.35
N ASN A 193 0.52 0.53 5.58
CA ASN A 193 -0.37 0.91 6.67
C ASN A 193 -1.85 0.85 6.24
N MET A 194 -2.46 -0.33 6.43
CA MET A 194 -3.88 -0.56 6.10
C MET A 194 -4.81 0.37 6.88
N ARG A 195 -4.54 0.62 8.16
CA ARG A 195 -5.33 1.56 8.98
C ARG A 195 -5.35 2.96 8.38
N ALA A 196 -4.18 3.50 8.05
CA ALA A 196 -4.08 4.83 7.44
C ALA A 196 -4.74 4.87 6.05
N TYR A 197 -4.62 3.80 5.27
CA TYR A 197 -5.28 3.68 3.97
C TYR A 197 -6.81 3.71 4.07
N LEU A 198 -7.39 2.92 4.98
CA LEU A 198 -8.85 2.90 5.19
C LEU A 198 -9.37 4.19 5.81
N ALA A 199 -8.60 4.79 6.74
CA ALA A 199 -8.93 6.10 7.32
C ALA A 199 -9.10 7.16 6.21
N ARG A 200 -8.23 7.17 5.19
CA ARG A 200 -8.35 8.08 4.03
C ARG A 200 -9.62 7.87 3.19
N GLN A 201 -10.30 6.74 3.35
CA GLN A 201 -11.58 6.45 2.71
C GLN A 201 -12.80 6.76 3.61
N GLY A 202 -12.55 7.31 4.81
CA GLY A 202 -13.56 7.53 5.83
C GLY A 202 -13.89 6.29 6.66
N ILE A 203 -13.07 5.23 6.60
CA ILE A 203 -13.33 3.93 7.20
C ILE A 203 -12.39 3.69 8.38
N THR A 204 -12.96 3.52 9.59
CA THR A 204 -12.19 3.26 10.83
C THR A 204 -12.32 1.82 11.33
N ARG A 205 -13.26 1.04 10.77
CA ARG A 205 -13.59 -0.32 11.20
C ARG A 205 -13.78 -1.26 10.02
N VAL A 206 -13.42 -2.52 10.25
CA VAL A 206 -13.70 -3.65 9.35
C VAL A 206 -14.66 -4.60 10.04
N VAL A 207 -15.69 -5.04 9.34
CA VAL A 207 -16.67 -6.01 9.83
C VAL A 207 -16.46 -7.32 9.07
N TYR A 208 -16.07 -8.37 9.79
CA TYR A 208 -15.86 -9.70 9.22
C TYR A 208 -17.15 -10.51 9.29
N LEU A 209 -17.64 -10.92 8.12
CA LEU A 209 -18.75 -11.86 7.94
C LEU A 209 -18.24 -13.29 8.14
N GLY A 210 -18.38 -13.76 9.37
CA GLY A 210 -17.90 -15.07 9.80
C GLY A 210 -16.45 -15.04 10.26
N ASP A 211 -16.20 -15.76 11.35
CA ASP A 211 -14.88 -15.95 11.94
C ASP A 211 -14.82 -17.32 12.63
N SER A 212 -13.71 -17.63 13.28
CA SER A 212 -13.52 -18.86 14.05
C SER A 212 -14.54 -19.02 15.19
N ALA A 213 -15.23 -17.94 15.60
CA ALA A 213 -16.25 -17.94 16.65
C ALA A 213 -17.68 -18.16 16.09
N GLY A 214 -17.86 -18.30 14.78
CA GLY A 214 -19.10 -18.78 14.16
C GLY A 214 -19.52 -18.02 12.89
N PRO A 215 -20.58 -18.48 12.22
CA PRO A 215 -21.02 -17.91 10.94
C PRO A 215 -21.53 -16.47 11.09
N GLY A 216 -21.18 -15.62 10.12
CA GLY A 216 -21.78 -14.28 9.98
C GLY A 216 -23.13 -14.36 9.28
N VAL A 217 -23.98 -13.35 9.49
CA VAL A 217 -25.26 -13.22 8.79
C VAL A 217 -25.20 -12.02 7.87
N PHE A 218 -25.56 -12.22 6.60
CA PHE A 218 -25.84 -11.14 5.67
C PHE A 218 -27.28 -11.28 5.21
N GLN A 219 -28.15 -10.36 5.61
CA GLN A 219 -29.55 -10.35 5.19
C GLN A 219 -29.81 -9.09 4.39
N ARG A 220 -30.08 -9.24 3.09
CA ARG A 220 -30.56 -8.14 2.26
C ARG A 220 -32.00 -7.83 2.64
N VAL A 221 -32.25 -6.65 3.18
CA VAL A 221 -33.56 -6.16 3.62
C VAL A 221 -34.17 -5.13 2.68
N GLY A 222 -33.43 -4.69 1.67
CA GLY A 222 -33.95 -3.78 0.66
C GLY A 222 -32.88 -3.32 -0.33
N ARG A 223 -33.22 -2.28 -1.09
CA ARG A 223 -32.29 -1.54 -1.94
C ARG A 223 -32.43 -0.05 -1.71
N SER A 224 -31.31 0.62 -1.58
CA SER A 224 -31.17 2.07 -1.42
C SER A 224 -29.90 2.48 -2.14
N GLY A 225 -30.00 3.40 -3.08
CA GLY A 225 -28.85 3.79 -3.90
C GLY A 225 -29.31 4.41 -5.20
N SER A 226 -28.37 5.01 -5.92
CA SER A 226 -28.70 5.62 -7.21
C SER A 226 -28.99 4.54 -8.25
N LEU A 227 -30.22 4.53 -8.78
CA LEU A 227 -30.62 3.67 -9.90
C LEU A 227 -29.67 3.82 -11.09
N PHE A 228 -29.18 5.05 -11.32
CA PHE A 228 -28.21 5.35 -12.36
C PHE A 228 -26.89 4.60 -12.14
N VAL A 229 -26.35 4.60 -10.92
CA VAL A 229 -25.10 3.88 -10.59
C VAL A 229 -25.31 2.37 -10.74
N SER A 230 -26.44 1.83 -10.26
CA SER A 230 -26.75 0.40 -10.43
C SER A 230 -26.89 0.01 -11.90
N MET A 231 -27.49 0.86 -12.74
CA MET A 231 -27.58 0.64 -14.19
C MET A 231 -26.19 0.61 -14.83
N LEU A 232 -25.34 1.58 -14.50
CA LEU A 232 -23.98 1.67 -15.02
C LEU A 232 -23.10 0.49 -14.57
N SER A 233 -23.23 0.02 -13.33
CA SER A 233 -22.54 -1.21 -12.88
C SER A 233 -22.95 -2.42 -13.71
N ARG A 234 -24.24 -2.61 -13.99
CA ARG A 234 -24.71 -3.72 -14.85
C ARG A 234 -24.22 -3.59 -16.29
N LEU A 235 -24.23 -2.37 -16.83
CA LEU A 235 -23.70 -2.10 -18.16
C LEU A 235 -22.21 -2.44 -18.23
N ARG A 236 -21.42 -2.02 -17.23
CA ARG A 236 -20.00 -2.36 -17.12
C ARG A 236 -19.80 -3.87 -17.12
N ASP A 237 -20.52 -4.59 -16.28
CA ASP A 237 -20.35 -6.05 -16.17
C ASP A 237 -20.69 -6.74 -17.49
N ARG A 238 -21.73 -6.29 -18.21
CA ARG A 238 -22.05 -6.76 -19.57
C ARG A 238 -20.94 -6.45 -20.59
N LEU A 239 -20.40 -5.23 -20.55
CA LEU A 239 -19.29 -4.83 -21.43
C LEU A 239 -18.05 -5.68 -21.17
N ILE A 240 -17.71 -5.93 -19.91
CA ILE A 240 -16.60 -6.80 -19.52
C ILE A 240 -16.83 -8.23 -20.05
N SER A 241 -18.02 -8.80 -19.82
CA SER A 241 -18.35 -10.15 -20.31
C SER A 241 -18.26 -10.25 -21.83
N ALA A 242 -18.76 -9.25 -22.56
CA ALA A 242 -18.70 -9.22 -24.03
C ALA A 242 -17.26 -9.03 -24.56
N ALA A 243 -16.49 -8.12 -23.97
CA ALA A 243 -15.11 -7.84 -24.38
C ALA A 243 -14.12 -8.96 -23.99
N SER A 244 -14.48 -9.79 -23.02
CA SER A 244 -13.64 -10.90 -22.54
C SER A 244 -14.02 -12.25 -23.16
N ALA A 245 -15.11 -12.32 -23.92
CA ALA A 245 -15.55 -13.56 -24.54
C ALA A 245 -14.49 -14.13 -25.49
N GLY A 246 -14.07 -15.38 -25.25
CA GLY A 246 -13.04 -16.06 -26.05
C GLY A 246 -11.60 -15.77 -25.65
N LEU A 247 -11.35 -14.90 -24.67
CA LEU A 247 -10.04 -14.72 -24.06
C LEU A 247 -9.77 -15.78 -22.99
N ASP A 248 -8.50 -16.10 -22.75
CA ASP A 248 -8.14 -16.85 -21.56
C ASP A 248 -8.40 -16.04 -20.28
N ARG A 249 -8.46 -16.73 -19.14
CA ARG A 249 -8.82 -16.09 -17.85
C ARG A 249 -7.85 -14.97 -17.46
N PHE A 250 -6.56 -15.13 -17.73
CA PHE A 250 -5.54 -14.17 -17.36
C PHE A 250 -5.65 -12.89 -18.21
N GLN A 251 -5.83 -13.05 -19.53
CA GLN A 251 -6.06 -11.95 -20.46
C GLN A 251 -7.37 -11.22 -20.18
N ALA A 252 -8.46 -11.94 -19.90
CA ALA A 252 -9.74 -11.37 -19.53
C ALA A 252 -9.62 -10.47 -18.29
N ASP A 253 -8.86 -10.92 -17.29
CA ASP A 253 -8.64 -10.16 -16.07
C ASP A 253 -7.77 -8.92 -16.30
N ILE A 254 -6.67 -9.05 -17.05
CA ILE A 254 -5.86 -7.89 -17.48
C ILE A 254 -6.72 -6.88 -18.23
N LEU A 255 -7.50 -7.33 -19.22
CA LEU A 255 -8.32 -6.44 -20.02
C LEU A 255 -9.37 -5.70 -19.20
N SER A 256 -10.01 -6.41 -18.26
CA SER A 256 -10.97 -5.81 -17.33
C SER A 256 -10.30 -4.76 -16.43
N MET A 257 -9.07 -5.03 -15.96
CA MET A 257 -8.27 -4.08 -15.20
C MET A 257 -7.93 -2.84 -16.03
N LEU A 258 -7.55 -2.99 -17.29
CA LEU A 258 -7.28 -1.88 -18.20
C LEU A 258 -8.54 -1.04 -18.46
N LEU A 259 -9.69 -1.67 -18.75
CA LEU A 259 -10.93 -0.97 -19.08
C LEU A 259 -11.55 -0.23 -17.89
N PHE A 260 -11.61 -0.86 -16.72
CA PHE A 260 -12.41 -0.38 -15.58
C PHE A 260 -11.66 -0.38 -14.24
N GLY A 261 -10.36 -0.71 -14.22
CA GLY A 261 -9.57 -0.74 -12.99
C GLY A 261 -9.94 -1.88 -12.04
N LYS A 262 -10.59 -2.94 -12.56
CA LYS A 262 -11.07 -4.10 -11.80
C LYS A 262 -10.86 -5.39 -12.60
N ALA A 263 -10.30 -6.41 -11.98
CA ALA A 263 -10.21 -7.74 -12.59
C ALA A 263 -11.60 -8.35 -12.84
N GLY A 264 -11.77 -9.04 -13.97
CA GLY A 264 -13.05 -9.63 -14.38
C GLY A 264 -13.51 -10.76 -13.45
N SER A 265 -12.56 -11.56 -12.96
CA SER A 265 -12.75 -12.62 -11.97
C SER A 265 -12.98 -12.09 -10.55
N GLY A 266 -12.79 -10.79 -10.33
CA GLY A 266 -12.88 -10.16 -9.02
C GLY A 266 -11.63 -10.30 -8.16
N SER A 267 -10.75 -11.27 -8.45
CA SER A 267 -9.49 -11.53 -7.73
C SER A 267 -8.33 -10.68 -8.25
N PRO A 268 -7.34 -10.31 -7.41
CA PRO A 268 -6.12 -9.65 -7.89
C PRO A 268 -5.39 -10.56 -8.88
N VAL A 269 -5.05 -10.04 -10.06
CA VAL A 269 -4.14 -10.74 -10.97
C VAL A 269 -2.73 -10.56 -10.42
N ALA A 270 -2.14 -11.64 -9.96
CA ALA A 270 -0.75 -11.68 -9.50
C ALA A 270 0.01 -12.71 -10.35
N GLY A 271 1.24 -12.37 -10.70
CA GLY A 271 2.10 -13.23 -11.50
C GLY A 271 3.34 -12.47 -12.00
N PRO A 272 4.39 -13.18 -12.43
CA PRO A 272 5.61 -12.58 -12.99
C PRO A 272 5.34 -11.63 -14.16
N GLU A 273 4.31 -11.91 -14.96
CA GLU A 273 3.92 -11.10 -16.11
C GLU A 273 3.36 -9.73 -15.68
N VAL A 274 2.50 -9.70 -14.64
CA VAL A 274 1.97 -8.43 -14.11
C VAL A 274 3.07 -7.64 -13.40
N GLU A 275 3.97 -8.32 -12.69
CA GLU A 275 5.12 -7.70 -12.04
C GLU A 275 6.07 -7.06 -13.06
N SER A 276 6.22 -7.65 -14.26
CA SER A 276 7.04 -7.09 -15.34
C SER A 276 6.64 -5.66 -15.73
N PHE A 277 5.34 -5.33 -15.76
CA PHE A 277 4.87 -3.96 -15.97
C PHE A 277 5.28 -3.00 -14.85
N SER A 278 5.33 -3.47 -13.60
CA SER A 278 5.82 -2.68 -12.47
C SER A 278 7.32 -2.47 -12.54
N THR A 279 8.08 -3.50 -12.92
CA THR A 279 9.55 -3.43 -13.07
C THR A 279 9.95 -2.36 -14.08
N ILE A 280 9.27 -2.29 -15.22
CA ILE A 280 9.57 -1.31 -16.28
C ILE A 280 8.88 0.05 -16.08
N GLY A 281 8.16 0.27 -14.96
CA GLY A 281 7.57 1.56 -14.61
C GLY A 281 6.25 1.89 -15.33
N VAL A 282 5.55 0.88 -15.87
CA VAL A 282 4.32 1.01 -16.66
C VAL A 282 3.08 0.51 -15.88
N GLN A 283 3.20 0.19 -14.59
CA GLN A 283 2.06 -0.27 -13.74
C GLN A 283 0.84 0.65 -13.76
N HIS A 284 1.04 1.94 -14.02
CA HIS A 284 -0.04 2.92 -14.08
C HIS A 284 -1.10 2.61 -15.13
N VAL A 285 -0.81 1.77 -16.14
CA VAL A 285 -1.79 1.36 -17.16
C VAL A 285 -2.93 0.50 -16.59
N PHE A 286 -2.69 -0.22 -15.50
CA PHE A 286 -3.73 -1.02 -14.81
C PHE A 286 -4.69 -0.16 -13.97
N SER A 287 -4.37 1.13 -13.77
CA SER A 287 -5.29 2.11 -13.22
C SER A 287 -5.99 2.83 -14.36
N VAL A 288 -7.31 3.02 -14.27
CA VAL A 288 -8.04 3.82 -15.25
C VAL A 288 -7.41 5.21 -15.37
N SER A 289 -6.79 5.43 -16.53
CA SER A 289 -5.95 6.59 -16.80
C SER A 289 -6.81 7.77 -17.25
N GLY A 290 -6.22 8.98 -17.22
CA GLY A 290 -6.87 10.14 -17.84
C GLY A 290 -7.00 10.01 -19.35
N LEU A 291 -6.18 9.15 -19.98
CA LEU A 291 -6.19 8.92 -21.42
C LEU A 291 -7.48 8.19 -21.84
N HIS A 292 -7.92 7.17 -21.08
CA HIS A 292 -9.18 6.47 -21.37
C HIS A 292 -10.39 7.42 -21.32
N VAL A 293 -10.44 8.32 -20.33
CA VAL A 293 -11.53 9.31 -20.22
C VAL A 293 -11.47 10.32 -21.37
N THR A 294 -10.27 10.75 -21.75
CA THR A 294 -10.06 11.67 -22.88
C THR A 294 -10.47 11.03 -24.20
N LEU A 295 -10.26 9.73 -24.34
CA LEU A 295 -10.67 8.94 -25.49
C LEU A 295 -12.19 8.83 -25.61
N VAL A 296 -12.88 8.55 -24.49
CA VAL A 296 -14.35 8.62 -24.42
C VAL A 296 -14.83 10.02 -24.81
N ALA A 297 -14.19 11.08 -24.31
CA ALA A 297 -14.52 12.46 -24.66
C ALA A 297 -14.33 12.74 -26.16
N ALA A 298 -13.22 12.28 -26.75
CA ALA A 298 -12.88 12.49 -28.14
C ALA A 298 -13.88 11.79 -29.07
N VAL A 299 -14.16 10.51 -28.84
CA VAL A 299 -15.11 9.72 -29.65
C VAL A 299 -16.52 10.33 -29.58
N THR A 300 -16.99 10.64 -28.37
CA THR A 300 -18.33 11.22 -28.18
C THR A 300 -18.44 12.63 -28.77
N SER A 301 -17.40 13.45 -28.64
CA SER A 301 -17.33 14.77 -29.24
C SER A 301 -17.33 14.71 -30.77
N SER A 302 -16.55 13.80 -31.37
CA SER A 302 -16.49 13.58 -32.82
C SER A 302 -17.82 13.09 -33.38
N LEU A 303 -18.49 12.16 -32.69
CA LEU A 303 -19.83 11.71 -33.09
C LEU A 303 -20.86 12.84 -33.02
N CYS A 304 -20.83 13.68 -31.98
CA CYS A 304 -21.69 14.85 -31.89
C CYS A 304 -21.46 15.85 -33.03
N GLN A 305 -20.19 16.01 -33.46
CA GLN A 305 -19.82 16.86 -34.59
C GLN A 305 -20.33 16.29 -35.91
N TYR A 306 -20.16 14.98 -36.13
CA TYR A 306 -20.70 14.27 -37.28
C TYR A 306 -22.23 14.42 -37.37
N LEU A 307 -22.92 14.30 -36.23
CA LEU A 307 -24.37 14.51 -36.09
C LEU A 307 -24.79 16.00 -36.04
N ARG A 308 -23.87 16.93 -36.32
CA ARG A 308 -24.09 18.39 -36.37
C ARG A 308 -24.77 18.98 -35.12
N ARG A 309 -24.48 18.44 -33.93
CA ARG A 309 -25.04 18.92 -32.67
C ARG A 309 -24.38 20.23 -32.24
N GLY A 310 -25.18 21.17 -31.70
CA GLY A 310 -24.69 22.44 -31.20
C GLY A 310 -23.72 22.29 -30.01
N ALA A 311 -22.83 23.27 -29.81
CA ALA A 311 -21.76 23.20 -28.81
C ALA A 311 -22.22 22.90 -27.37
N VAL A 312 -23.42 23.37 -26.98
CA VAL A 312 -24.00 23.11 -25.65
C VAL A 312 -24.44 21.65 -25.53
N ALA A 313 -25.15 21.12 -26.53
CA ALA A 313 -25.58 19.72 -26.55
C ALA A 313 -24.35 18.79 -26.58
N ARG A 314 -23.33 19.12 -27.38
CA ARG A 314 -22.06 18.40 -27.40
C ARG A 314 -21.40 18.36 -26.02
N ALA A 315 -21.26 19.51 -25.36
CA ALA A 315 -20.65 19.58 -24.03
C ALA A 315 -21.45 18.76 -22.99
N ALA A 316 -22.78 18.80 -23.04
CA ALA A 316 -23.63 18.01 -22.15
C ALA A 316 -23.49 16.49 -22.39
N ILE A 317 -23.46 16.05 -23.64
CA ILE A 317 -23.29 14.62 -24.01
C ILE A 317 -21.90 14.12 -23.59
N VAL A 318 -20.84 14.88 -23.87
CA VAL A 318 -19.48 14.56 -23.44
C VAL A 318 -19.41 14.48 -21.91
N ALA A 319 -20.00 15.45 -21.21
CA ALA A 319 -20.05 15.45 -19.75
C ALA A 319 -20.73 14.20 -19.20
N LEU A 320 -21.88 13.82 -19.78
CA LEU A 320 -22.62 12.63 -19.37
C LEU A 320 -21.80 11.35 -19.63
N ALA A 321 -21.18 11.23 -20.81
CA ALA A 321 -20.39 10.06 -21.18
C ALA A 321 -19.13 9.90 -20.30
N CYS A 322 -18.36 10.97 -20.11
CA CYS A 322 -17.17 10.96 -19.26
C CYS A 322 -17.54 10.68 -17.80
N THR A 323 -18.59 11.30 -17.27
CA THR A 323 -19.06 11.04 -15.90
C THR A 323 -19.54 9.61 -15.73
N GLY A 324 -20.29 9.08 -16.71
CA GLY A 324 -20.72 7.68 -16.71
C GLY A 324 -19.54 6.70 -16.70
N TYR A 325 -18.56 6.92 -17.57
CA TYR A 325 -17.34 6.10 -17.60
C TYR A 325 -16.52 6.21 -16.31
N SER A 326 -16.37 7.41 -15.72
CA SER A 326 -15.71 7.59 -14.43
C SER A 326 -16.43 6.85 -13.30
N VAL A 327 -17.77 6.81 -13.30
CA VAL A 327 -18.55 6.03 -12.33
C VAL A 327 -18.35 4.53 -12.53
N MET A 328 -18.39 4.05 -13.78
CA MET A 328 -18.17 2.63 -14.11
C MET A 328 -16.78 2.13 -13.69
N SER A 329 -15.76 2.96 -13.83
CA SER A 329 -14.38 2.70 -13.38
C SER A 329 -14.18 2.85 -11.86
N GLY A 330 -15.24 3.09 -11.09
CA GLY A 330 -15.19 3.17 -9.64
C GLY A 330 -14.78 4.54 -9.09
N GLY A 331 -14.76 5.59 -9.91
CA GLY A 331 -14.58 6.97 -9.48
C GLY A 331 -13.17 7.28 -8.95
N THR A 332 -12.14 6.72 -9.57
CA THR A 332 -10.74 7.00 -9.18
C THR A 332 -10.41 8.49 -9.32
N PRO A 333 -9.49 9.05 -8.51
CA PRO A 333 -9.10 10.46 -8.63
C PRO A 333 -8.67 10.84 -10.04
N SER A 334 -7.93 9.97 -10.73
CA SER A 334 -7.51 10.16 -12.12
C SER A 334 -8.67 10.27 -13.11
N SER A 335 -9.66 9.37 -13.02
CA SER A 335 -10.79 9.35 -13.94
C SER A 335 -11.71 10.56 -13.73
N LEU A 336 -11.99 10.92 -12.47
CA LEU A 336 -12.81 12.09 -12.14
C LEU A 336 -12.13 13.41 -12.53
N ARG A 337 -10.82 13.53 -12.29
CA ARG A 337 -10.02 14.67 -12.75
C ARG A 337 -10.14 14.83 -14.26
N ALA A 338 -9.89 13.76 -15.01
CA ALA A 338 -9.93 13.79 -16.47
C ALA A 338 -11.33 14.10 -17.00
N ALA A 339 -12.40 13.61 -16.36
CA ALA A 339 -13.76 13.96 -16.74
C ALA A 339 -14.05 15.45 -16.56
N ILE A 340 -13.66 16.04 -15.42
CA ILE A 340 -13.82 17.48 -15.17
C ILE A 340 -13.04 18.30 -16.20
N MET A 341 -11.78 17.92 -16.48
CA MET A 341 -10.96 18.61 -17.47
C MET A 341 -11.54 18.49 -18.90
N ALA A 342 -12.05 17.32 -19.30
CA ALA A 342 -12.68 17.11 -20.60
C ALA A 342 -13.96 17.96 -20.77
N ILE A 343 -14.76 18.08 -19.71
CA ILE A 343 -15.95 18.95 -19.68
C ILE A 343 -15.55 20.41 -19.87
N MET A 344 -14.51 20.86 -19.16
CA MET A 344 -14.01 22.24 -19.26
C MET A 344 -13.39 22.55 -20.64
N ALA A 345 -12.73 21.56 -21.27
CA ALA A 345 -12.18 21.69 -22.61
C ALA A 345 -13.25 21.91 -23.69
N CYS A 346 -14.50 21.49 -23.45
CA CYS A 346 -15.62 21.77 -24.36
C CYS A 346 -16.11 23.24 -24.29
N GLY A 347 -15.67 24.00 -23.29
CA GLY A 347 -16.03 25.40 -23.07
C GLY A 347 -15.09 26.38 -23.80
N PRO A 348 -15.55 27.61 -24.09
CA PRO A 348 -14.80 28.60 -24.89
C PRO A 348 -13.56 29.21 -24.20
N ARG A 349 -13.23 28.81 -22.96
CA ARG A 349 -12.10 29.35 -22.15
C ARG A 349 -11.40 28.26 -21.32
N GLY A 350 -11.30 27.04 -21.84
CA GLY A 350 -10.69 25.92 -21.14
C GLY A 350 -9.17 26.08 -21.00
N ASP A 351 -8.72 26.74 -19.94
CA ASP A 351 -7.31 26.73 -19.55
C ASP A 351 -6.97 25.41 -18.81
N PRO A 352 -5.95 24.65 -19.25
CA PRO A 352 -5.63 23.35 -18.67
C PRO A 352 -5.24 23.41 -17.18
N LEU A 353 -4.55 24.46 -16.73
CA LEU A 353 -4.09 24.61 -15.35
C LEU A 353 -5.24 24.97 -14.42
N ASN A 354 -6.12 25.87 -14.87
CA ASN A 354 -7.36 26.19 -14.16
C ASN A 354 -8.28 24.97 -14.09
N SER A 355 -8.35 24.18 -15.16
CA SER A 355 -9.12 22.93 -15.16
C SER A 355 -8.55 21.91 -14.18
N LEU A 356 -7.22 21.81 -14.12
CA LEU A 356 -6.53 20.98 -13.14
C LEU A 356 -6.83 21.44 -11.71
N GLY A 357 -6.64 22.72 -11.37
CA GLY A 357 -6.90 23.20 -10.01
C GLY A 357 -8.38 23.17 -9.61
N LEU A 358 -9.32 23.40 -10.53
CA LEU A 358 -10.76 23.23 -10.25
C LEU A 358 -11.10 21.77 -9.95
N SER A 359 -10.55 20.84 -10.71
CA SER A 359 -10.73 19.41 -10.45
C SER A 359 -10.11 18.98 -9.11
N ALA A 360 -8.94 19.52 -8.74
CA ALA A 360 -8.34 19.30 -7.43
C ALA A 360 -9.24 19.81 -6.31
N LEU A 361 -9.76 21.03 -6.45
CA LEU A 361 -10.67 21.64 -5.49
C LEU A 361 -11.93 20.79 -5.32
N PHE A 362 -12.59 20.41 -6.41
CA PHE A 362 -13.80 19.57 -6.36
C PHE A 362 -13.56 18.24 -5.65
N LEU A 363 -12.43 17.58 -5.96
CA LEU A 363 -12.08 16.30 -5.34
C LEU A 363 -11.73 16.45 -3.86
N LEU A 364 -10.95 17.46 -3.47
CA LEU A 364 -10.53 17.68 -2.08
C LEU A 364 -11.69 18.18 -1.21
N VAL A 365 -12.59 18.98 -1.77
CA VAL A 365 -13.84 19.37 -1.10
C VAL A 365 -14.69 18.13 -0.83
N ARG A 366 -14.81 17.21 -1.80
CA ARG A 366 -15.55 15.95 -1.61
C ARG A 366 -14.87 14.98 -0.63
N ASN A 367 -13.56 14.84 -0.72
CA ASN A 367 -12.76 13.97 0.14
C ASN A 367 -11.36 14.58 0.36
N PRO A 368 -11.13 15.28 1.48
CA PRO A 368 -9.86 15.96 1.71
C PRO A 368 -8.70 15.02 2.00
N TYR A 369 -8.98 13.77 2.39
CA TYR A 369 -7.96 12.74 2.55
C TYR A 369 -7.25 12.36 1.24
N LEU A 370 -7.84 12.72 0.08
CA LEU A 370 -7.18 12.52 -1.21
C LEU A 370 -5.84 13.25 -1.30
N LEU A 371 -5.59 14.28 -0.48
CA LEU A 371 -4.28 14.92 -0.40
C LEU A 371 -3.15 13.93 -0.09
N PHE A 372 -3.45 12.89 0.68
CA PHE A 372 -2.50 11.83 1.07
C PHE A 372 -2.68 10.55 0.25
N ASP A 373 -3.62 10.53 -0.70
CA ASP A 373 -3.79 9.40 -1.60
C ASP A 373 -2.73 9.45 -2.71
N ILE A 374 -2.03 8.32 -2.90
CA ILE A 374 -0.96 8.24 -3.89
C ILE A 374 -1.49 8.36 -5.33
N GLY A 375 -2.69 7.84 -5.59
CA GLY A 375 -3.32 7.93 -6.91
C GLY A 375 -3.67 9.37 -7.26
N PHE A 376 -4.19 10.14 -6.31
CA PHE A 376 -4.37 11.59 -6.44
C PHE A 376 -3.01 12.29 -6.69
N GLN A 377 -2.02 12.09 -5.82
CA GLN A 377 -0.71 12.76 -5.93
C GLN A 377 -0.04 12.50 -7.28
N LEU A 378 0.03 11.23 -7.71
CA LEU A 378 0.60 10.84 -9.00
C LEU A 378 -0.19 11.47 -10.16
N SER A 379 -1.52 11.39 -10.15
CA SER A 379 -2.34 11.91 -11.25
C SER A 379 -2.17 13.42 -11.46
N PHE A 380 -2.19 14.20 -10.38
CA PHE A 380 -2.06 15.66 -10.45
C PHE A 380 -0.62 16.09 -10.76
N ALA A 381 0.39 15.46 -10.16
CA ALA A 381 1.79 15.76 -10.43
C ALA A 381 2.18 15.43 -11.88
N THR A 382 1.80 14.25 -12.37
CA THR A 382 2.01 13.84 -13.77
C THR A 382 1.28 14.76 -14.75
N THR A 383 0.01 15.10 -14.49
CA THR A 383 -0.75 15.97 -15.40
C THR A 383 -0.17 17.38 -15.43
N TYR A 384 0.20 17.93 -14.27
CA TYR A 384 0.87 19.23 -14.18
C TYR A 384 2.20 19.23 -14.96
N ALA A 385 3.00 18.17 -14.81
CA ALA A 385 4.25 18.03 -15.56
C ALA A 385 4.03 17.91 -17.07
N ILE A 386 3.00 17.18 -17.52
CA ILE A 386 2.64 17.07 -18.95
C ILE A 386 2.24 18.44 -19.52
N ILE A 387 1.32 19.15 -18.86
CA ILE A 387 0.85 20.47 -19.31
C ILE A 387 2.02 21.45 -19.46
N PHE A 388 3.01 21.37 -18.56
CA PHE A 388 4.16 22.28 -18.55
C PHE A 388 5.29 21.85 -19.49
N MET A 389 5.77 20.62 -19.37
CA MET A 389 7.02 20.19 -20.00
C MET A 389 6.82 19.82 -21.46
N VAL A 390 5.66 19.29 -21.88
CA VAL A 390 5.47 18.87 -23.27
C VAL A 390 5.66 20.04 -24.25
N PRO A 391 5.00 21.20 -24.09
CA PRO A 391 5.23 22.35 -24.98
C PRO A 391 6.69 22.83 -25.02
N LEU A 392 7.41 22.75 -23.88
CA LEU A 392 8.81 23.13 -23.79
C LEU A 392 9.72 22.15 -24.54
N LEU A 393 9.47 20.85 -24.40
CA LEU A 393 10.26 19.79 -25.02
C LEU A 393 10.03 19.74 -26.54
N THR A 394 8.80 19.98 -27.00
CA THR A 394 8.46 19.95 -28.43
C THR A 394 8.76 21.28 -29.13
N GLY A 395 8.68 22.42 -28.43
CA GLY A 395 9.02 23.74 -28.97
C GLY A 395 10.48 23.84 -29.42
N LEU A 396 11.39 23.10 -28.77
CA LEU A 396 12.80 22.99 -29.17
C LEU A 396 12.99 22.23 -30.50
N SER A 397 12.08 21.32 -30.88
CA SER A 397 12.18 20.54 -32.12
C SER A 397 11.42 21.15 -33.29
N GLN A 398 10.34 21.90 -33.03
CA GLN A 398 9.51 22.52 -34.07
C GLN A 398 10.20 23.72 -34.75
N ALA A 399 11.19 24.34 -34.11
CA ALA A 399 12.03 25.37 -34.74
C ALA A 399 12.92 24.83 -35.90
N SER A 400 12.93 23.51 -36.14
CA SER A 400 13.83 22.86 -37.10
C SER A 400 13.14 21.90 -38.07
N CYS A 401 11.80 21.88 -38.18
CA CYS A 401 11.09 20.91 -39.04
C CYS A 401 9.91 21.54 -39.81
N ASP A 402 9.96 21.45 -41.15
CA ASP A 402 8.88 21.81 -42.08
C ASP A 402 7.69 20.82 -41.99
N PRO A 403 6.42 21.26 -41.79
CA PRO A 403 5.25 20.39 -41.58
C PRO A 403 4.77 19.58 -42.80
N SER A 404 5.30 19.80 -44.01
CA SER A 404 4.66 19.36 -45.26
C SER A 404 4.91 17.90 -45.70
N GLY A 405 5.88 17.18 -45.12
CA GLY A 405 6.24 15.80 -45.52
C GLY A 405 5.68 14.68 -44.61
N ALA A 406 5.25 13.55 -45.18
CA ALA A 406 4.76 12.37 -44.44
C ALA A 406 5.81 11.80 -43.44
N ARG A 407 7.10 11.84 -43.80
CA ARG A 407 8.23 11.49 -42.93
C ARG A 407 8.37 12.42 -41.73
N ASN A 408 8.00 13.69 -41.87
CA ASN A 408 8.03 14.69 -40.79
C ASN A 408 6.84 14.51 -39.83
N ARG A 409 5.72 13.97 -40.31
CA ARG A 409 4.55 13.64 -39.48
C ARG A 409 4.83 12.50 -38.51
N GLY A 410 5.41 11.39 -38.98
CA GLY A 410 5.80 10.26 -38.13
C GLY A 410 6.83 10.66 -37.06
N ARG A 411 7.84 11.45 -37.45
CA ARG A 411 8.83 12.01 -36.52
C ARG A 411 8.20 12.92 -35.46
N SER A 412 7.26 13.78 -35.86
CA SER A 412 6.55 14.67 -34.94
C SER A 412 5.75 13.88 -33.90
N ILE A 413 5.02 12.85 -34.32
CA ILE A 413 4.26 11.97 -33.41
C ILE A 413 5.20 11.32 -32.38
N LEU A 414 6.32 10.74 -32.83
CA LEU A 414 7.29 10.10 -31.94
C LEU A 414 7.87 11.10 -30.92
N ILE A 415 8.20 12.32 -31.35
CA ILE A 415 8.70 13.38 -30.46
C ILE A 415 7.66 13.73 -29.40
N HIS A 416 6.39 13.90 -29.77
CA HIS A 416 5.32 14.21 -28.80
C HIS A 416 5.08 13.07 -27.83
N MET A 417 5.13 11.81 -28.29
CA MET A 417 5.01 10.63 -27.42
C MET A 417 6.17 10.54 -26.43
N ALA A 418 7.41 10.78 -26.89
CA ALA A 418 8.60 10.78 -26.06
C ALA A 418 8.57 11.94 -25.04
N ALA A 419 8.20 13.14 -25.48
CA ALA A 419 8.06 14.31 -24.62
C ALA A 419 6.98 14.10 -23.54
N THR A 420 5.83 13.53 -23.91
CA THR A 420 4.76 13.20 -22.96
C THR A 420 5.21 12.16 -21.96
N SER A 421 5.91 11.12 -22.41
CA SER A 421 6.45 10.07 -21.54
C SER A 421 7.49 10.62 -20.57
N LEU A 422 8.41 11.46 -21.04
CA LEU A 422 9.44 12.09 -20.21
C LEU A 422 8.81 13.06 -19.18
N ALA A 423 7.87 13.89 -19.62
CA ALA A 423 7.13 14.79 -18.74
C ALA A 423 6.35 14.03 -17.66
N ALA A 424 5.68 12.94 -18.06
CA ALA A 424 4.95 12.10 -17.14
C ALA A 424 5.87 11.50 -16.06
N GLN A 425 7.06 11.00 -16.46
CA GLN A 425 8.05 10.45 -15.54
C GLN A 425 8.68 11.50 -14.63
N ALA A 426 8.96 12.70 -15.13
CA ALA A 426 9.40 13.81 -14.26
C ALA A 426 8.36 14.12 -13.18
N GLY A 427 7.07 14.07 -13.54
CA GLY A 427 5.97 14.26 -12.60
C GLY A 427 5.76 13.12 -11.60
N SER A 428 5.97 11.85 -11.98
CA SER A 428 5.66 10.68 -11.13
C SER A 428 6.86 10.06 -10.41
N ALA A 429 8.05 10.02 -11.03
CA ALA A 429 9.18 9.23 -10.54
C ALA A 429 9.63 9.58 -9.11
N PRO A 430 9.68 10.85 -8.67
CA PRO A 430 10.04 11.19 -7.28
C PRO A 430 9.05 10.64 -6.25
N LEU A 431 7.75 10.65 -6.55
CA LEU A 431 6.73 10.04 -5.68
C LEU A 431 6.83 8.52 -5.70
N VAL A 432 7.05 7.91 -6.88
CA VAL A 432 7.25 6.46 -6.98
C VAL A 432 8.48 6.02 -6.18
N ALA A 433 9.59 6.77 -6.27
CA ALA A 433 10.78 6.55 -5.48
C ALA A 433 10.54 6.66 -3.97
N LEU A 434 9.72 7.63 -3.54
CA LEU A 434 9.39 7.84 -2.13
C LEU A 434 8.56 6.69 -1.53
N TYR A 435 7.51 6.28 -2.25
CA TYR A 435 6.52 5.32 -1.74
C TYR A 435 6.89 3.87 -2.00
N PHE A 436 7.48 3.57 -3.17
CA PHE A 436 7.78 2.21 -3.60
C PHE A 436 9.27 1.87 -3.51
N GLY A 437 10.14 2.87 -3.30
CA GLY A 437 11.58 2.65 -3.17
C GLY A 437 12.25 2.22 -4.47
N THR A 438 11.65 2.53 -5.62
CA THR A 438 12.11 2.08 -6.94
C THR A 438 12.01 3.19 -7.97
N VAL A 439 12.92 3.20 -8.95
CA VAL A 439 12.82 3.98 -10.17
C VAL A 439 13.10 3.05 -11.35
N SER A 440 12.36 3.23 -12.45
CA SER A 440 12.52 2.42 -13.66
C SER A 440 13.14 3.29 -14.77
N PRO A 441 14.46 3.21 -15.02
CA PRO A 441 15.12 4.01 -16.04
C PRO A 441 14.54 3.77 -17.44
N LEU A 442 14.11 2.54 -17.71
CA LEU A 442 13.51 2.15 -18.99
C LEU A 442 12.09 2.65 -19.20
N ALA A 443 11.48 3.34 -18.23
CA ALA A 443 10.05 3.65 -18.29
C ALA A 443 9.65 4.56 -19.46
N VAL A 444 10.54 5.43 -19.95
CA VAL A 444 10.28 6.23 -21.15
C VAL A 444 10.22 5.36 -22.40
N VAL A 445 11.18 4.44 -22.56
CA VAL A 445 11.23 3.49 -23.69
C VAL A 445 10.06 2.51 -23.61
N ALA A 446 9.78 1.99 -22.42
CA ALA A 446 8.66 1.10 -22.17
C ALA A 446 7.32 1.78 -22.49
N ASN A 447 7.14 3.06 -22.11
CA ASN A 447 5.93 3.81 -22.44
C ASN A 447 5.75 3.98 -23.96
N LEU A 448 6.82 4.17 -24.72
CA LEU A 448 6.74 4.30 -26.18
C LEU A 448 6.28 3.01 -26.87
N ALA A 449 6.59 1.84 -26.31
CA ALA A 449 6.22 0.55 -26.88
C ALA A 449 4.90 0.00 -26.32
N ILE A 450 4.72 0.05 -25.00
CA ILE A 450 3.61 -0.61 -24.29
C ILE A 450 2.34 0.22 -24.33
N VAL A 451 2.40 1.54 -24.12
CA VAL A 451 1.19 2.37 -24.03
C VAL A 451 0.38 2.30 -25.33
N PRO A 452 0.96 2.38 -26.55
CA PRO A 452 0.19 2.23 -27.79
C PRO A 452 -0.53 0.88 -27.90
N LEU A 453 0.12 -0.22 -27.50
CA LEU A 453 -0.48 -1.55 -27.52
C LEU A 453 -1.64 -1.65 -26.52
N VAL A 454 -1.43 -1.15 -25.30
CA VAL A 454 -2.45 -1.15 -24.25
C VAL A 454 -3.65 -0.28 -24.65
N GLU A 455 -3.42 0.90 -25.19
CA GLU A 455 -4.50 1.79 -25.65
C GLU A 455 -5.24 1.22 -26.87
N ALA A 456 -4.54 0.52 -27.76
CA ALA A 456 -5.18 -0.25 -28.83
C ALA A 456 -6.07 -1.36 -28.27
N ALA A 457 -5.59 -2.09 -27.26
CA ALA A 457 -6.35 -3.15 -26.60
C ALA A 457 -7.60 -2.60 -25.87
N VAL A 458 -7.47 -1.47 -25.19
CA VAL A 458 -8.58 -0.76 -24.54
C VAL A 458 -9.62 -0.35 -25.60
N MET A 459 -9.18 0.22 -26.72
CA MET A 459 -10.08 0.66 -27.79
C MET A 459 -10.83 -0.48 -28.46
N THR A 460 -10.13 -1.52 -28.89
CA THR A 460 -10.75 -2.70 -29.51
C THR A 460 -11.71 -3.38 -28.55
N ALA A 461 -11.37 -3.43 -27.26
CA ALA A 461 -12.24 -4.00 -26.24
C ALA A 461 -13.47 -3.15 -25.93
N MET A 462 -13.38 -1.82 -25.96
CA MET A 462 -14.56 -0.96 -25.86
C MET A 462 -15.51 -1.21 -27.04
N VAL A 463 -14.97 -1.23 -28.26
CA VAL A 463 -15.75 -1.52 -29.48
C VAL A 463 -16.38 -2.92 -29.41
N SER A 464 -15.57 -3.92 -29.06
CA SER A 464 -16.00 -5.31 -28.89
C SER A 464 -17.10 -5.46 -27.83
N GLY A 465 -16.94 -4.79 -26.67
CA GLY A 465 -17.94 -4.81 -25.61
C GLY A 465 -19.28 -4.26 -26.07
N PHE A 466 -19.29 -3.13 -26.78
CA PHE A 466 -20.52 -2.57 -27.34
C PHE A 466 -21.12 -3.45 -28.44
N LEU A 467 -20.31 -3.95 -29.38
CA LEU A 467 -20.76 -4.85 -30.44
C LEU A 467 -21.32 -6.15 -29.88
N GLY A 468 -20.69 -6.75 -28.88
CA GLY A 468 -21.18 -7.98 -28.26
C GLY A 468 -22.49 -7.83 -27.49
N ILE A 469 -22.84 -6.60 -27.08
CA ILE A 469 -24.17 -6.30 -26.51
C ILE A 469 -25.23 -6.16 -27.60
N VAL A 470 -24.90 -5.51 -28.72
CA VAL A 470 -25.85 -5.20 -29.80
C VAL A 470 -26.04 -6.38 -30.76
N ALA A 471 -24.97 -7.09 -31.09
CA ALA A 471 -24.90 -8.20 -32.02
C ALA A 471 -23.92 -9.28 -31.50
N PRO A 472 -24.38 -10.16 -30.58
CA PRO A 472 -23.56 -11.23 -30.03
C PRO A 472 -22.91 -12.09 -31.12
N GLY A 473 -21.61 -12.36 -31.00
CA GLY A 473 -20.84 -13.16 -31.97
C GLY A 473 -19.92 -12.32 -32.86
N LEU A 474 -20.33 -11.10 -33.26
CA LEU A 474 -19.49 -10.19 -34.06
C LEU A 474 -18.28 -9.63 -33.28
N ASN A 475 -18.32 -9.72 -31.95
CA ASN A 475 -17.25 -9.33 -31.05
C ASN A 475 -16.10 -10.35 -30.99
N LEU A 476 -16.33 -11.62 -31.35
CA LEU A 476 -15.35 -12.70 -31.19
C LEU A 476 -14.07 -12.49 -32.04
N PRO A 477 -14.13 -12.09 -33.34
CA PRO A 477 -12.92 -11.81 -34.10
C PRO A 477 -12.12 -10.63 -33.53
N ILE A 478 -12.80 -9.63 -32.98
CA ILE A 478 -12.17 -8.47 -32.33
C ILE A 478 -11.47 -8.90 -31.05
N ASN A 479 -12.11 -9.76 -30.24
CA ASN A 479 -11.50 -10.31 -29.03
C ASN A 479 -10.29 -11.19 -29.34
N LEU A 480 -10.35 -11.99 -30.41
CA LEU A 480 -9.19 -12.75 -30.87
C LEU A 480 -8.04 -11.82 -31.26
N GLY A 481 -8.30 -10.76 -32.02
CA GLY A 481 -7.31 -9.73 -32.31
C GLY A 481 -6.75 -9.07 -31.04
N ASN A 482 -7.61 -8.81 -30.06
CA ASN A 482 -7.23 -8.24 -28.78
C ASN A 482 -6.32 -9.19 -27.96
N SER A 483 -6.55 -10.50 -28.04
CA SER A 483 -5.68 -11.51 -27.43
C SER A 483 -4.23 -11.37 -27.93
N PHE A 484 -4.03 -11.22 -29.24
CA PHE A 484 -2.69 -11.01 -29.81
C PHE A 484 -2.05 -9.69 -29.36
N ILE A 485 -2.82 -8.60 -29.26
CA ILE A 485 -2.32 -7.31 -28.77
C ILE A 485 -1.85 -7.43 -27.31
N LEU A 486 -2.68 -8.06 -26.46
CA LEU A 486 -2.35 -8.27 -25.05
C LEU A 486 -1.12 -9.18 -24.88
N GLN A 487 -1.01 -10.26 -25.65
CA GLN A 487 0.18 -11.12 -25.65
C GLN A 487 1.43 -10.35 -26.08
N GLY A 488 1.32 -9.51 -27.11
CA GLY A 488 2.39 -8.62 -27.56
C GLY A 488 2.85 -7.70 -26.43
N ALA A 489 1.91 -7.03 -25.75
CA ALA A 489 2.23 -6.16 -24.61
C ALA A 489 2.91 -6.92 -23.47
N ILE A 490 2.40 -8.11 -23.11
CA ILE A 490 2.98 -8.96 -22.07
C ILE A 490 4.42 -9.38 -22.46
N LYS A 491 4.62 -9.87 -23.68
CA LYS A 491 5.94 -10.36 -24.15
C LYS A 491 6.98 -9.23 -24.25
N VAL A 492 6.58 -8.05 -24.72
CA VAL A 492 7.47 -6.88 -24.73
C VAL A 492 7.78 -6.44 -23.30
N SER A 493 6.80 -6.47 -22.40
CA SER A 493 7.01 -6.09 -21.00
C SER A 493 7.99 -7.03 -20.28
N SER A 494 7.88 -8.34 -20.50
CA SER A 494 8.78 -9.33 -19.89
C SER A 494 10.20 -9.23 -20.45
N LEU A 495 10.36 -9.02 -21.76
CA LEU A 495 11.66 -8.79 -22.38
C LEU A 495 12.37 -7.55 -21.82
N LEU A 496 11.65 -6.44 -21.68
CA LEU A 496 12.21 -5.21 -21.10
C LEU A 496 12.49 -5.36 -19.60
N ALA A 497 11.66 -6.12 -18.88
CA ALA A 497 11.85 -6.38 -17.45
C ALA A 497 13.08 -7.27 -17.17
N SER A 498 13.45 -8.17 -18.11
CA SER A 498 14.65 -9.00 -17.98
C SER A 498 15.97 -8.25 -18.18
N LEU A 499 15.93 -7.00 -18.67
CA LEU A 499 17.15 -6.23 -18.89
C LEU A 499 17.77 -5.79 -17.55
N PRO A 500 19.11 -5.89 -17.40
CA PRO A 500 19.78 -5.46 -16.17
C PRO A 500 19.57 -3.96 -15.96
N GLY A 501 19.13 -3.58 -14.76
CA GLY A 501 18.83 -2.20 -14.42
C GLY A 501 17.47 -1.68 -14.91
N ALA A 502 16.57 -2.55 -15.39
CA ALA A 502 15.19 -2.17 -15.72
C ALA A 502 14.47 -1.47 -14.56
N GLN A 503 14.76 -1.92 -13.33
CA GLN A 503 14.36 -1.28 -12.08
C GLN A 503 15.57 -1.10 -11.17
N ILE A 504 15.67 0.05 -10.52
CA ILE A 504 16.71 0.37 -9.55
C ILE A 504 16.05 0.73 -8.22
N ASN A 505 16.42 0.02 -7.16
CA ASN A 505 15.95 0.33 -5.81
C ASN A 505 16.64 1.60 -5.29
N VAL A 506 15.86 2.61 -4.90
CA VAL A 506 16.35 3.89 -4.36
C VAL A 506 15.66 4.20 -3.04
N SER A 507 16.35 4.92 -2.16
CA SER A 507 15.76 5.44 -0.92
C SER A 507 15.88 6.96 -0.95
N VAL A 508 14.74 7.63 -1.09
CA VAL A 508 14.68 9.10 -1.18
C VAL A 508 13.95 9.64 0.03
N PRO A 509 14.54 10.56 0.82
CA PRO A 509 13.84 11.16 1.95
C PRO A 509 12.70 12.07 1.44
N ALA A 510 11.58 12.10 2.17
CA ALA A 510 10.42 12.91 1.82
C ALA A 510 10.75 14.40 1.62
N VAL A 511 11.71 14.92 2.38
CA VAL A 511 12.19 16.31 2.25
C VAL A 511 12.79 16.58 0.87
N ALA A 512 13.59 15.65 0.32
CA ALA A 512 14.17 15.82 -1.01
C ALA A 512 13.08 15.86 -2.10
N VAL A 513 12.05 15.03 -1.96
CA VAL A 513 10.89 15.01 -2.87
C VAL A 513 10.07 16.29 -2.74
N ALA A 514 9.85 16.78 -1.53
CA ALA A 514 9.18 18.06 -1.29
C ALA A 514 9.96 19.21 -1.94
N VAL A 515 11.27 19.28 -1.73
CA VAL A 515 12.15 20.28 -2.35
C VAL A 515 12.11 20.18 -3.88
N TYR A 516 12.11 18.96 -4.44
CA TYR A 516 11.96 18.75 -5.88
C TYR A 516 10.67 19.35 -6.43
N TYR A 517 9.52 19.07 -5.81
CA TYR A 517 8.24 19.60 -6.28
C TYR A 517 8.09 21.11 -6.03
N TRP A 518 8.64 21.63 -4.93
CA TRP A 518 8.70 23.08 -4.69
C TRP A 518 9.55 23.78 -5.76
N ALA A 519 10.72 23.24 -6.06
CA ALA A 519 11.56 23.71 -7.15
C ALA A 519 10.80 23.64 -8.48
N PHE A 520 10.18 22.50 -8.81
CA PHE A 520 9.40 22.28 -10.03
C PHE A 520 8.22 23.26 -10.17
N PHE A 521 7.51 23.54 -9.08
CA PHE A 521 6.39 24.47 -9.04
C PHE A 521 6.84 25.93 -9.17
N ILE A 522 7.91 26.34 -8.47
CA ILE A 522 8.48 27.70 -8.55
C ILE A 522 9.09 27.96 -9.93
N LEU A 523 9.72 26.95 -10.52
CA LEU A 523 10.32 26.95 -11.87
C LEU A 523 9.29 26.86 -13.01
N GLY A 524 8.10 26.32 -12.74
CA GLY A 524 6.96 26.31 -13.67
C GLY A 524 6.64 27.72 -14.17
N PRO A 525 6.12 27.85 -15.40
CA PRO A 525 6.30 29.04 -16.21
C PRO A 525 5.62 30.24 -15.57
N ALA A 526 6.42 31.28 -15.29
CA ALA A 526 5.94 32.64 -15.42
C ALA A 526 6.01 32.96 -16.91
N HIS A 527 4.88 32.88 -17.61
CA HIS A 527 4.76 33.38 -18.97
C HIS A 527 5.13 34.87 -18.98
N GLY A 528 6.23 35.25 -19.64
CA GLY A 528 6.42 36.64 -20.10
C GLY A 528 7.78 37.34 -19.94
N HIS A 529 8.73 36.90 -19.11
CA HIS A 529 9.98 37.67 -18.91
C HIS A 529 11.27 36.85 -19.06
N LEU A 530 11.85 36.88 -20.27
CA LEU A 530 13.10 36.20 -20.66
C LEU A 530 14.32 36.57 -19.78
N ALA A 531 14.39 37.78 -19.23
CA ALA A 531 15.51 38.23 -18.39
C ALA A 531 15.48 37.59 -16.99
N MET A 532 14.31 37.55 -16.36
CA MET A 532 14.09 36.85 -15.08
C MET A 532 14.30 35.34 -15.22
N PHE A 533 14.06 34.79 -16.41
CA PHE A 533 14.27 33.37 -16.73
C PHE A 533 15.75 32.96 -16.64
N ARG A 534 16.71 33.80 -17.09
CA ARG A 534 18.15 33.49 -16.98
C ARG A 534 18.68 33.52 -15.54
N VAL A 535 18.27 34.52 -14.75
CA VAL A 535 18.67 34.64 -13.33
C VAL A 535 18.08 33.50 -12.49
N ARG A 536 16.79 33.18 -12.70
CA ARG A 536 16.14 32.03 -12.06
C ARG A 536 16.80 30.69 -12.43
N ARG A 537 17.21 30.52 -13.70
CA ARG A 537 17.90 29.30 -14.15
C ARG A 537 19.28 29.12 -13.49
N ARG A 538 20.05 30.20 -13.28
CA ARG A 538 21.32 30.17 -12.55
C ARG A 538 21.11 29.89 -11.06
N ALA A 539 20.21 30.61 -10.40
CA ALA A 539 19.88 30.37 -8.99
C ALA A 539 19.41 28.93 -8.73
N MET A 540 18.70 28.33 -9.70
CA MET A 540 18.20 26.96 -9.60
C MET A 540 19.21 25.90 -10.00
N ALA A 541 20.17 26.19 -10.88
CA ALA A 541 21.35 25.36 -11.05
C ALA A 541 22.19 25.35 -9.77
N THR A 542 22.33 26.50 -9.11
CA THR A 542 22.98 26.61 -7.80
C THR A 542 22.21 25.86 -6.72
N LEU A 543 20.87 25.96 -6.66
CA LEU A 543 20.07 25.22 -5.70
C LEU A 543 20.09 23.70 -5.97
N ALA A 544 20.03 23.26 -7.23
CA ALA A 544 20.17 21.86 -7.60
C ALA A 544 21.57 21.33 -7.25
N LEU A 545 22.62 22.15 -7.43
CA LEU A 545 23.98 21.83 -6.97
C LEU A 545 24.04 21.76 -5.44
N ILE A 546 23.43 22.69 -4.70
CA ILE A 546 23.36 22.67 -3.24
C ILE A 546 22.64 21.41 -2.77
N ILE A 547 21.49 21.06 -3.37
CA ILE A 547 20.76 19.83 -3.03
C ILE A 547 21.63 18.61 -3.35
N SER A 548 22.29 18.58 -4.50
CA SER A 548 23.18 17.48 -4.89
C SER A 548 24.37 17.35 -3.93
N VAL A 549 24.94 18.47 -3.49
CA VAL A 549 26.02 18.54 -2.49
C VAL A 549 25.53 18.16 -1.10
N VAL A 550 24.34 18.58 -0.68
CA VAL A 550 23.74 18.20 0.61
C VAL A 550 23.37 16.71 0.61
N VAL A 551 22.84 16.18 -0.49
CA VAL A 551 22.56 14.74 -0.65
C VAL A 551 23.87 13.95 -0.65
N ALA A 552 24.87 14.36 -1.43
CA ALA A 552 26.19 13.75 -1.44
C ALA A 552 26.86 13.82 -0.06
N ALA A 553 26.85 14.99 0.59
CA ALA A 553 27.39 15.20 1.93
C ALA A 553 26.62 14.39 2.98
N SER A 554 25.30 14.23 2.86
CA SER A 554 24.52 13.37 3.76
C SER A 554 24.86 11.89 3.56
N PHE A 555 25.17 11.47 2.33
CA PHE A 555 25.60 10.12 2.01
C PHE A 555 27.03 9.87 2.53
N THR A 556 27.93 10.83 2.38
CA THR A 556 29.29 10.78 2.91
C THR A 556 29.31 10.88 4.45
N ALA A 557 28.50 11.74 5.06
CA ALA A 557 28.37 11.86 6.50
C ALA A 557 27.80 10.59 7.14
N ARG A 558 26.84 9.91 6.48
CA ARG A 558 26.36 8.58 6.89
C ARG A 558 27.42 7.48 6.77
N ARG A 559 28.44 7.67 5.93
CA ARG A 559 29.59 6.76 5.81
C ARG A 559 30.72 7.11 6.78
N LEU A 560 30.81 8.37 7.22
CA LEU A 560 31.83 8.87 8.15
C LEU A 560 31.41 8.73 9.62
N LEU A 561 30.11 8.80 9.90
CA LEU A 561 29.52 8.40 11.17
C LEU A 561 29.23 6.90 11.06
N ASP A 562 30.08 6.03 11.64
CA ASP A 562 29.80 4.59 11.69
C ASP A 562 28.38 4.37 12.24
N PRO A 563 27.40 3.95 11.42
CA PRO A 563 26.06 3.71 11.92
C PRO A 563 26.11 2.53 12.90
N PRO A 564 25.26 2.52 13.94
CA PRO A 564 25.26 1.42 14.90
C PRO A 564 24.89 0.10 14.22
N LEU A 565 25.37 -1.02 14.78
CA LEU A 565 24.82 -2.33 14.49
C LEU A 565 23.31 -2.26 14.75
N ARG A 566 22.51 -2.64 13.76
CA ARG A 566 21.05 -2.69 13.89
C ARG A 566 20.55 -4.12 13.78
N VAL A 567 19.75 -4.55 14.75
CA VAL A 567 19.03 -5.82 14.73
C VAL A 567 17.54 -5.52 14.78
N VAL A 568 16.79 -5.95 13.78
CA VAL A 568 15.34 -5.74 13.66
C VAL A 568 14.64 -7.08 13.76
N PHE A 569 13.91 -7.30 14.84
CA PHE A 569 13.00 -8.42 15.00
C PHE A 569 11.67 -8.02 14.36
N ALA A 570 11.39 -8.49 13.15
CA ALA A 570 10.21 -8.11 12.41
C ALA A 570 8.94 -8.78 12.97
N ALA A 571 7.85 -8.03 13.02
CA ALA A 571 6.52 -8.54 13.35
C ALA A 571 5.90 -9.23 12.13
N VAL A 572 6.32 -10.47 11.89
CA VAL A 572 5.84 -11.34 10.79
C VAL A 572 4.67 -12.24 11.19
N GLY A 573 3.96 -11.93 12.28
CA GLY A 573 2.93 -12.82 12.80
C GLY A 573 3.57 -14.01 13.52
N GLN A 574 3.03 -15.21 13.29
CA GLN A 574 3.66 -16.44 13.80
C GLN A 574 4.89 -16.76 12.93
N GLY A 575 6.04 -16.98 13.56
CA GLY A 575 7.31 -17.21 12.87
C GLY A 575 8.39 -16.18 13.22
N ASP A 576 9.56 -16.37 12.60
CA ASP A 576 10.72 -15.50 12.77
C ASP A 576 11.10 -14.78 11.50
N SER A 577 11.48 -13.51 11.63
CA SER A 577 12.33 -12.84 10.65
C SER A 577 13.14 -11.74 11.32
N ILE A 578 14.46 -11.88 11.27
CA ILE A 578 15.40 -11.01 12.00
C ILE A 578 16.43 -10.46 11.02
N LEU A 579 16.41 -9.15 10.83
CA LEU A 579 17.36 -8.45 9.98
C LEU A 579 18.49 -7.85 10.81
N VAL A 580 19.72 -8.26 10.53
CA VAL A 580 20.96 -7.71 11.08
C VAL A 580 21.65 -6.86 10.03
N ILE A 581 21.96 -5.61 10.37
CA ILE A 581 22.72 -4.67 9.54
C ILE A 581 23.95 -4.23 10.32
N ALA A 582 25.13 -4.67 9.89
CA ALA A 582 26.40 -4.25 10.46
C ALA A 582 26.70 -2.77 10.16
N PRO A 583 27.58 -2.11 10.94
CA PRO A 583 27.97 -0.71 10.72
C PRO A 583 28.46 -0.38 9.30
N ASP A 584 29.13 -1.32 8.64
CA ASP A 584 29.62 -1.15 7.26
C ASP A 584 28.57 -1.50 6.18
N GLY A 585 27.33 -1.75 6.60
CA GLY A 585 26.20 -2.05 5.73
C GLY A 585 26.09 -3.51 5.31
N LYS A 586 26.94 -4.43 5.83
CA LYS A 586 26.77 -5.86 5.61
C LYS A 586 25.52 -6.39 6.28
N THR A 587 24.80 -7.28 5.60
CA THR A 587 23.46 -7.70 6.02
C THR A 587 23.34 -9.20 6.22
N MET A 588 22.62 -9.58 7.27
CA MET A 588 22.20 -10.95 7.51
C MET A 588 20.71 -10.98 7.79
N LEU A 589 19.96 -11.85 7.11
CA LEU A 589 18.55 -12.10 7.37
C LEU A 589 18.41 -13.52 7.93
N ILE A 590 17.87 -13.64 9.14
CA ILE A 590 17.59 -14.92 9.79
C ILE A 590 16.09 -15.15 9.69
N ASP A 591 15.70 -16.18 8.93
CA ASP A 591 14.32 -16.57 8.63
C ASP A 591 13.46 -15.48 7.93
N GLY A 592 12.34 -15.92 7.35
CA GLY A 592 11.46 -15.10 6.51
C GLY A 592 10.02 -14.97 7.01
N GLY A 593 9.65 -15.64 8.10
CA GLY A 593 8.26 -15.78 8.55
C GLY A 593 7.46 -16.76 7.70
N SER A 594 6.14 -16.84 7.95
CA SER A 594 5.24 -17.70 7.20
C SER A 594 5.11 -17.30 5.72
N GLY A 595 5.14 -18.29 4.83
CA GLY A 595 4.94 -18.11 3.39
C GLY A 595 3.48 -18.24 2.99
N GLY A 596 3.14 -17.68 1.84
CA GLY A 596 1.80 -17.80 1.26
C GLY A 596 1.67 -19.06 0.39
N GLY A 597 1.38 -20.22 0.99
CA GLY A 597 0.82 -21.34 0.23
C GLY A 597 -0.62 -21.01 -0.21
N GLY A 598 -0.85 -20.68 -1.48
CA GLY A 598 -2.17 -20.31 -2.02
C GLY A 598 -2.62 -18.87 -1.72
N ASP A 599 -3.94 -18.62 -1.59
CA ASP A 599 -4.57 -17.32 -1.27
C ASP A 599 -4.23 -16.76 0.15
N SER A 600 -3.23 -17.33 0.82
CA SER A 600 -2.85 -17.05 2.20
C SER A 600 -1.88 -15.85 2.33
N TRP A 601 -1.62 -15.44 3.57
CA TRP A 601 -0.81 -14.27 3.89
C TRP A 601 0.68 -14.64 3.84
N ASP A 602 1.43 -14.02 2.92
CA ASP A 602 2.89 -14.17 2.81
C ASP A 602 3.62 -13.05 3.58
N ALA A 603 4.39 -13.43 4.61
CA ALA A 603 5.22 -12.51 5.38
C ALA A 603 6.37 -11.92 4.55
N GLY A 604 6.94 -12.72 3.64
CA GLY A 604 8.06 -12.32 2.80
C GLY A 604 7.69 -11.10 1.94
N ASP A 605 6.60 -11.23 1.18
CA ASP A 605 6.12 -10.16 0.30
C ASP A 605 5.56 -8.94 1.03
N ARG A 606 4.86 -9.14 2.17
CA ARG A 606 4.13 -8.06 2.84
C ARG A 606 4.92 -7.33 3.91
N VAL A 607 5.93 -7.99 4.49
CA VAL A 607 6.72 -7.46 5.62
C VAL A 607 8.20 -7.42 5.29
N VAL A 608 8.81 -8.56 4.95
CA VAL A 608 10.27 -8.68 4.89
C VAL A 608 10.86 -7.93 3.69
N VAL A 609 10.32 -8.10 2.47
CA VAL A 609 10.78 -7.37 1.28
C VAL A 609 10.60 -5.85 1.43
N PRO A 610 9.44 -5.32 1.89
CA PRO A 610 9.31 -3.90 2.21
C PRO A 610 10.29 -3.40 3.27
N LEU A 611 10.59 -4.21 4.30
CA LEU A 611 11.58 -3.89 5.34
C LEU A 611 12.99 -3.76 4.75
N LEU A 612 13.41 -4.72 3.92
CA LEU A 612 14.70 -4.70 3.23
C LEU A 612 14.82 -3.45 2.33
N ARG A 613 13.77 -3.14 1.56
CA ARG A 613 13.70 -1.93 0.72
C ARG A 613 13.76 -0.65 1.53
N ARG A 614 13.09 -0.60 2.70
CA ARG A 614 13.11 0.55 3.60
C ARG A 614 14.53 0.88 4.07
N TYR A 615 15.36 -0.13 4.28
CA TYR A 615 16.77 0.03 4.63
C TYR A 615 17.71 0.12 3.41
N GLY A 616 17.18 0.13 2.18
CA GLY A 616 17.96 0.25 0.95
C GLY A 616 18.75 -1.00 0.57
N ILE A 617 18.38 -2.16 1.12
CA ILE A 617 19.05 -3.44 0.88
C ILE A 617 18.57 -4.00 -0.46
N ARG A 618 19.51 -4.21 -1.38
CA ARG A 618 19.23 -4.70 -2.74
C ARG A 618 19.49 -6.19 -2.92
N THR A 619 20.41 -6.73 -2.12
CA THR A 619 20.77 -8.14 -2.05
C THR A 619 21.21 -8.38 -0.62
N VAL A 620 20.79 -9.48 -0.01
CA VAL A 620 21.22 -9.84 1.35
C VAL A 620 22.60 -10.50 1.27
N ASP A 621 23.56 -10.12 2.12
CA ASP A 621 24.86 -10.79 2.09
C ASP A 621 24.73 -12.25 2.58
N VAL A 622 24.01 -12.46 3.69
CA VAL A 622 23.77 -13.80 4.25
C VAL A 622 22.31 -14.02 4.58
N VAL A 623 21.67 -15.02 3.99
CA VAL A 623 20.38 -15.54 4.46
C VAL A 623 20.65 -16.76 5.33
N VAL A 624 19.99 -16.85 6.47
CA VAL A 624 20.04 -18.00 7.36
C VAL A 624 18.64 -18.58 7.48
N LEU A 625 18.49 -19.86 7.17
CA LEU A 625 17.32 -20.66 7.48
C LEU A 625 17.62 -21.47 8.73
N THR A 626 16.93 -21.19 9.83
CA THR A 626 17.18 -21.91 11.09
C THR A 626 16.74 -23.36 10.99
N HIS A 627 15.55 -23.62 10.45
CA HIS A 627 15.00 -24.94 10.17
C HIS A 627 13.84 -24.83 9.14
N PRO A 628 13.42 -25.92 8.46
CA PRO A 628 12.61 -25.84 7.25
C PRO A 628 11.08 -25.71 7.47
N HIS A 629 10.61 -25.38 8.68
CA HIS A 629 9.19 -25.16 8.92
C HIS A 629 8.66 -23.92 8.18
N GLU A 630 7.35 -23.94 7.89
CA GLU A 630 6.71 -22.95 7.01
C GLU A 630 6.80 -21.52 7.55
N ASP A 631 6.73 -21.34 8.86
CA ASP A 631 6.85 -20.07 9.57
C ASP A 631 8.30 -19.53 9.66
N HIS A 632 9.25 -20.23 9.05
CA HIS A 632 10.64 -19.80 8.90
C HIS A 632 11.06 -19.70 7.42
N VAL A 633 10.88 -20.77 6.65
CA VAL A 633 11.29 -20.81 5.23
C VAL A 633 10.33 -20.05 4.30
N GLY A 634 9.05 -19.96 4.68
CA GLY A 634 8.01 -19.59 3.74
C GLY A 634 8.21 -18.21 3.14
N GLY A 635 8.44 -17.18 3.96
CA GLY A 635 8.72 -15.83 3.46
C GLY A 635 10.09 -15.68 2.79
N LEU A 636 11.05 -16.60 3.03
CA LEU A 636 12.35 -16.58 2.35
C LEU A 636 12.22 -16.87 0.86
N VAL A 637 11.22 -17.64 0.42
CA VAL A 637 10.92 -17.85 -1.01
C VAL A 637 10.75 -16.50 -1.72
N SER A 638 9.91 -15.64 -1.17
CA SER A 638 9.65 -14.29 -1.73
C SER A 638 10.87 -13.37 -1.64
N VAL A 639 11.67 -13.48 -0.57
CA VAL A 639 12.95 -12.74 -0.44
C VAL A 639 13.95 -13.19 -1.51
N MET A 640 14.15 -14.49 -1.70
CA MET A 640 15.09 -15.03 -2.69
C MET A 640 14.67 -14.64 -4.11
N ARG A 641 13.37 -14.67 -4.41
CA ARG A 641 12.82 -14.27 -5.72
C ARG A 641 13.01 -12.79 -6.04
N LYS A 642 12.85 -11.89 -5.05
CA LYS A 642 12.78 -10.42 -5.28
C LYS A 642 14.04 -9.65 -4.88
N VAL A 643 14.87 -10.19 -3.99
CA VAL A 643 16.05 -9.53 -3.42
C VAL A 643 17.31 -10.37 -3.62
N GLY A 644 17.20 -11.68 -3.43
CA GLY A 644 18.32 -12.61 -3.56
C GLY A 644 19.34 -12.51 -2.42
N ALA A 645 20.28 -13.45 -2.41
CA ALA A 645 21.33 -13.56 -1.38
C ALA A 645 22.68 -13.92 -1.99
N ARG A 646 23.79 -13.60 -1.29
CA ARG A 646 25.14 -14.05 -1.69
C ARG A 646 25.50 -15.40 -1.08
N TYR A 647 25.15 -15.59 0.19
CA TYR A 647 25.36 -16.84 0.94
C TYR A 647 24.05 -17.27 1.59
N VAL A 648 23.84 -18.58 1.65
CA VAL A 648 22.72 -19.20 2.37
C VAL A 648 23.27 -20.19 3.38
N LEU A 649 22.88 -20.04 4.64
CA LEU A 649 23.18 -20.98 5.71
C LEU A 649 21.92 -21.74 6.08
N ASP A 650 22.04 -23.06 6.15
CA ASP A 650 20.94 -23.99 6.42
C ASP A 650 21.50 -25.19 7.20
N PRO A 651 20.78 -25.77 8.18
CA PRO A 651 21.18 -27.05 8.76
C PRO A 651 21.19 -28.19 7.72
N GLY A 652 20.59 -28.02 6.54
CA GLY A 652 20.64 -28.97 5.44
C GLY A 652 19.89 -30.26 5.74
N LEU A 653 18.77 -30.12 6.45
CA LEU A 653 17.84 -31.20 6.76
C LEU A 653 16.79 -31.25 5.64
N PRO A 654 16.58 -32.41 5.01
CA PRO A 654 15.55 -32.53 3.99
C PRO A 654 14.16 -32.34 4.60
N HIS A 655 13.29 -31.61 3.90
CA HIS A 655 11.91 -31.42 4.30
C HIS A 655 11.00 -31.50 3.06
N PRO A 656 9.85 -32.21 3.14
CA PRO A 656 9.03 -32.49 1.95
C PRO A 656 8.18 -31.29 1.49
N SER A 657 8.17 -30.17 2.23
CA SER A 657 7.33 -29.01 1.89
C SER A 657 7.67 -28.42 0.53
N GLN A 658 6.64 -27.91 -0.17
CA GLN A 658 6.82 -27.22 -1.44
C GLN A 658 7.67 -25.96 -1.29
N GLN A 659 7.45 -25.20 -0.21
CA GLN A 659 8.18 -23.96 0.06
C GLN A 659 9.68 -24.21 0.24
N TYR A 660 10.08 -25.31 0.89
CA TYR A 660 11.50 -25.63 1.07
C TYR A 660 12.16 -26.04 -0.24
N ARG A 661 11.47 -26.85 -1.07
CA ARG A 661 11.96 -27.19 -2.42
C ARG A 661 12.15 -25.96 -3.30
N GLU A 662 11.13 -25.10 -3.34
CA GLU A 662 11.19 -23.86 -4.10
C GLU A 662 12.29 -22.91 -3.59
N PHE A 663 12.49 -22.84 -2.27
CA PHE A 663 13.60 -22.10 -1.68
C PHE A 663 14.95 -22.60 -2.23
N LEU A 664 15.20 -23.92 -2.23
CA LEU A 664 16.45 -24.49 -2.75
C LEU A 664 16.63 -24.22 -4.26
N GLU A 665 15.57 -24.35 -5.06
CA GLU A 665 15.59 -24.01 -6.50
C GLU A 665 15.96 -22.54 -6.73
N LEU A 666 15.43 -21.62 -5.92
CA LEU A 666 15.77 -20.20 -5.99
C LEU A 666 17.20 -19.89 -5.51
N VAL A 667 17.72 -20.64 -4.55
CA VAL A 667 19.13 -20.54 -4.12
C VAL A 667 20.06 -20.91 -5.29
N GLU A 668 19.78 -22.02 -5.96
CA GLU A 668 20.54 -22.50 -7.10
C GLU A 668 20.44 -21.53 -8.30
N ALA A 669 19.21 -21.16 -8.68
CA ALA A 669 18.96 -20.24 -9.78
C ALA A 669 19.56 -18.84 -9.55
N GLY A 670 19.61 -18.39 -8.30
CA GLY A 670 20.19 -17.10 -7.91
C GLY A 670 21.72 -17.10 -7.81
N GLY A 671 22.38 -18.26 -7.92
CA GLY A 671 23.83 -18.40 -7.79
C GLY A 671 24.37 -18.13 -6.38
N ALA A 672 23.52 -18.23 -5.35
CA ALA A 672 23.93 -18.03 -3.97
C ALA A 672 24.76 -19.22 -3.47
N LYS A 673 25.84 -18.96 -2.72
CA LYS A 673 26.65 -20.04 -2.15
C LYS A 673 25.92 -20.67 -0.96
N TYR A 674 25.42 -21.89 -1.16
CA TYR A 674 24.80 -22.69 -0.11
C TYR A 674 25.86 -23.28 0.83
N ILE A 675 25.65 -23.15 2.14
CA ILE A 675 26.54 -23.62 3.20
C ILE A 675 25.70 -24.41 4.21
N ARG A 676 26.02 -25.69 4.36
CA ARG A 676 25.47 -26.51 5.44
C ARG A 676 26.13 -26.10 6.76
N ALA A 677 25.40 -25.36 7.59
CA ALA A 677 25.92 -24.76 8.80
C ALA A 677 25.83 -25.72 10.00
N ARG A 678 26.89 -25.79 10.80
CA ARG A 678 26.99 -26.57 12.04
C ARG A 678 27.73 -25.78 13.11
N ARG A 679 27.64 -26.22 14.37
CA ARG A 679 28.42 -25.67 15.49
C ARG A 679 29.88 -25.45 15.07
N GLY A 680 30.39 -24.25 15.32
CA GLY A 680 31.75 -23.83 14.92
C GLY A 680 31.82 -23.10 13.58
N THR A 681 30.78 -23.16 12.74
CA THR A 681 30.67 -22.29 11.55
C THR A 681 30.68 -20.84 12.02
N SER A 682 31.58 -20.02 11.48
CA SER A 682 31.70 -18.61 11.83
C SER A 682 31.68 -17.72 10.60
N ILE A 683 31.03 -16.56 10.75
CA ILE A 683 30.90 -15.54 9.73
C ILE A 683 31.36 -14.22 10.33
N ARG A 684 32.29 -13.56 9.65
CA ARG A 684 32.63 -12.17 9.94
C ARG A 684 31.64 -11.27 9.20
N LEU A 685 30.64 -10.75 9.92
CA LEU A 685 29.61 -9.89 9.35
C LEU A 685 30.09 -8.44 9.38
N GLY A 686 30.78 -8.05 8.31
CA GLY A 686 31.41 -6.74 8.23
C GLY A 686 32.66 -6.61 9.10
N ARG A 687 33.06 -5.38 9.43
CA ARG A 687 34.34 -5.14 10.14
C ARG A 687 34.33 -5.49 11.62
N SER A 688 33.21 -5.23 12.30
CA SER A 688 33.12 -5.16 13.77
C SER A 688 32.11 -6.14 14.39
N ALA A 689 31.43 -6.96 13.60
CA ALA A 689 30.50 -7.98 14.08
C ALA A 689 30.91 -9.38 13.63
N SER A 690 30.79 -10.36 14.54
CA SER A 690 31.04 -11.77 14.26
C SER A 690 29.83 -12.61 14.65
N VAL A 691 29.46 -13.55 13.78
CA VAL A 691 28.38 -14.50 14.01
C VAL A 691 28.96 -15.90 14.07
N THR A 692 28.63 -16.65 15.12
CA THR A 692 29.06 -18.04 15.30
C THR A 692 27.84 -18.93 15.47
N VAL A 693 27.81 -20.03 14.75
CA VAL A 693 26.79 -21.09 14.90
C VAL A 693 27.15 -21.94 16.11
N LEU A 694 26.21 -22.10 17.05
CA LEU A 694 26.38 -22.88 18.28
C LEU A 694 25.67 -24.24 18.23
N HIS A 695 24.71 -24.41 17.33
CA HIS A 695 23.88 -25.60 17.18
C HIS A 695 23.44 -25.74 15.71
N PRO A 696 23.25 -26.96 15.16
CA PRO A 696 23.47 -28.28 15.76
C PRO A 696 24.94 -28.72 15.83
N PRO A 697 25.31 -29.68 16.69
CA PRO A 697 26.66 -30.24 16.75
C PRO A 697 27.05 -30.94 15.43
N PRO A 698 28.35 -31.08 15.12
CA PRO A 698 28.81 -31.75 13.90
C PRO A 698 28.49 -33.24 13.87
N GLU A 699 28.48 -33.92 15.02
CA GLU A 699 28.24 -35.37 15.13
C GLU A 699 26.78 -35.75 14.80
N VAL A 700 25.91 -34.76 14.78
CA VAL A 700 24.47 -34.91 14.63
C VAL A 700 24.11 -34.76 13.15
N SER A 701 23.95 -35.90 12.48
CA SER A 701 23.57 -36.04 11.07
C SER A 701 22.27 -36.84 10.96
N PRO A 702 21.32 -36.46 10.07
CA PRO A 702 20.14 -37.28 9.79
C PRO A 702 20.49 -38.69 9.29
N ALA A 703 21.72 -38.90 8.77
CA ALA A 703 22.20 -40.19 8.30
C ALA A 703 22.62 -41.16 9.42
N ASN A 704 22.90 -40.67 10.64
CA ASN A 704 23.52 -41.48 11.70
C ASN A 704 22.49 -42.12 12.65
N GLY A 705 21.18 -41.88 12.48
CA GLY A 705 20.15 -42.38 13.40
C GLY A 705 20.23 -41.79 14.82
N ILE A 706 21.21 -40.93 15.12
CA ILE A 706 21.37 -40.18 16.37
C ILE A 706 20.45 -38.94 16.37
N TYR A 707 19.21 -39.15 15.97
CA TYR A 707 18.08 -38.33 16.33
C TYR A 707 16.95 -39.31 16.66
N PRO A 708 16.72 -39.64 17.94
CA PRO A 708 15.53 -40.39 18.32
C PRO A 708 14.34 -39.47 18.08
N ALA A 709 13.72 -39.51 16.90
CA ALA A 709 12.52 -38.73 16.56
C ALA A 709 12.56 -37.27 17.09
N ALA A 710 13.72 -36.61 17.02
CA ALA A 710 13.84 -35.25 17.54
C ALA A 710 13.04 -34.31 16.63
N SER A 711 12.30 -33.39 17.23
CA SER A 711 11.54 -32.39 16.49
C SER A 711 12.51 -31.63 15.57
N LEU A 712 12.08 -31.33 14.33
CA LEU A 712 12.87 -30.52 13.38
C LEU A 712 13.33 -29.19 14.03
N ASN A 713 12.53 -28.70 14.98
CA ASN A 713 12.79 -27.62 15.92
C ASN A 713 14.13 -27.76 16.67
N ASP A 714 14.39 -28.92 17.29
CA ASP A 714 15.64 -29.23 17.99
C ASP A 714 16.84 -29.38 17.06
N SER A 715 16.65 -29.19 15.75
CA SER A 715 17.75 -29.10 14.78
C SER A 715 18.01 -27.67 14.29
N SER A 716 17.33 -26.68 14.88
CA SER A 716 17.47 -25.27 14.54
C SER A 716 18.91 -24.78 14.62
N LEU A 717 19.31 -23.91 13.69
CA LEU A 717 20.54 -23.14 13.86
C LEU A 717 20.39 -22.17 15.02
N VAL A 718 21.28 -22.28 16.00
CA VAL A 718 21.42 -21.30 17.08
C VAL A 718 22.62 -20.43 16.77
N LEU A 719 22.40 -19.13 16.69
CA LEU A 719 23.42 -18.17 16.27
C LEU A 719 23.77 -17.23 17.42
N ARG A 720 25.07 -16.98 17.62
CA ARG A 720 25.56 -15.94 18.51
C ARG A 720 26.20 -14.82 17.69
N LEU A 721 25.66 -13.62 17.79
CA LEU A 721 26.22 -12.41 17.20
C LEU A 721 26.93 -11.60 18.29
N GLU A 722 28.17 -11.22 18.06
CA GLU A 722 28.98 -10.40 18.97
C GLU A 722 29.43 -9.11 18.27
N HIS A 723 29.26 -7.98 18.96
CA HIS A 723 29.70 -6.66 18.53
C HIS A 723 30.15 -5.85 19.75
N GLY A 724 31.47 -5.71 19.91
CA GLY A 724 32.05 -5.17 21.14
C GLY A 724 31.62 -5.96 22.38
N ASN A 725 31.05 -5.28 23.37
CA ASN A 725 30.55 -5.86 24.61
C ASN A 725 29.07 -6.30 24.52
N VAL A 726 28.42 -6.13 23.37
CA VAL A 726 27.01 -6.48 23.16
C VAL A 726 26.92 -7.77 22.38
N SER A 727 26.08 -8.69 22.87
CA SER A 727 25.87 -10.00 22.25
C SER A 727 24.40 -10.34 22.10
N PHE A 728 24.06 -11.02 21.01
CA PHE A 728 22.73 -11.52 20.72
C PHE A 728 22.79 -13.04 20.59
N LEU A 729 21.82 -13.73 21.17
CA LEU A 729 21.61 -15.16 20.96
C LEU A 729 20.28 -15.36 20.24
N PHE A 730 20.34 -15.89 19.02
CA PHE A 730 19.18 -16.25 18.23
C PHE A 730 18.93 -17.75 18.38
N ALA A 731 17.97 -18.12 19.25
CA ALA A 731 17.79 -19.51 19.67
C ALA A 731 17.02 -20.38 18.66
N GLY A 732 16.51 -19.81 17.56
CA GLY A 732 15.59 -20.53 16.67
C GLY A 732 14.45 -21.15 17.47
N ASP A 733 14.08 -22.37 17.11
CA ASP A 733 12.96 -23.07 17.73
C ASP A 733 13.38 -24.29 18.55
N ILE A 734 14.63 -24.31 19.02
CA ILE A 734 15.12 -25.39 19.90
C ILE A 734 14.19 -25.56 21.12
N GLU A 735 14.04 -26.80 21.54
CA GLU A 735 13.30 -27.19 22.73
C GLU A 735 14.28 -27.59 23.83
N ALA A 736 13.77 -28.08 24.96
CA ALA A 736 14.61 -28.43 26.11
C ALA A 736 15.77 -29.38 25.78
N ALA A 737 15.64 -30.27 24.79
CA ALA A 737 16.71 -31.18 24.39
C ALA A 737 17.84 -30.44 23.65
N GLY A 738 17.52 -29.58 22.67
CA GLY A 738 18.50 -28.71 22.02
C GLY A 738 19.17 -27.73 22.98
N GLU A 739 18.43 -27.21 23.96
CA GLU A 739 18.97 -26.38 25.05
C GLU A 739 19.98 -27.14 25.92
N CYS A 740 19.69 -28.40 26.25
CA CYS A 740 20.62 -29.25 26.99
C CYS A 740 21.96 -29.43 26.25
N LEU A 741 21.91 -29.65 24.93
CA LEU A 741 23.11 -29.74 24.09
C LEU A 741 23.91 -28.44 24.01
N LEU A 742 23.25 -27.28 24.16
CA LEU A 742 23.94 -25.99 24.26
C LEU A 742 24.61 -25.81 25.63
N LEU A 743 23.92 -26.20 26.71
CA LEU A 743 24.43 -26.10 28.08
C LEU A 743 25.67 -26.98 28.32
N GLN A 744 25.75 -28.12 27.64
CA GLN A 744 26.95 -28.98 27.64
C GLN A 744 28.10 -28.40 26.80
N GLY A 745 27.84 -27.39 25.97
CA GLY A 745 28.78 -26.80 25.03
C GLY A 745 29.34 -25.45 25.49
N THR A 746 29.48 -24.53 24.54
CA THR A 746 30.11 -23.21 24.73
C THR A 746 29.11 -22.08 24.96
N LEU A 747 27.96 -22.37 25.58
CA LEU A 747 26.93 -21.36 25.84
C LEU A 747 27.47 -20.29 26.79
N LYS A 748 27.46 -19.03 26.32
CA LYS A 748 27.86 -17.85 27.09
C LYS A 748 26.65 -16.96 27.32
N LYS A 749 26.73 -16.11 28.36
CA LYS A 749 25.77 -15.02 28.59
C LYS A 749 25.55 -14.19 27.32
N ALA A 750 24.31 -13.74 27.10
CA ALA A 750 23.94 -12.90 25.97
C ALA A 750 23.26 -11.61 26.45
N THR A 751 23.54 -10.47 25.82
CA THR A 751 22.83 -9.22 26.17
C THR A 751 21.36 -9.29 25.75
N VAL A 752 21.09 -9.91 24.60
CA VAL A 752 19.76 -10.05 24.01
C VAL A 752 19.51 -11.51 23.64
N LEU A 753 18.32 -12.01 23.97
CA LEU A 753 17.85 -13.34 23.58
C LEU A 753 16.64 -13.21 22.64
N LYS A 754 16.72 -13.80 21.43
CA LYS A 754 15.49 -14.25 20.74
C LYS A 754 15.01 -15.49 21.48
N VAL A 755 13.85 -15.37 22.11
CA VAL A 755 13.27 -16.44 22.92
C VAL A 755 12.94 -17.63 22.03
N ALA A 756 13.35 -18.83 22.45
CA ALA A 756 13.20 -20.03 21.64
C ALA A 756 11.72 -20.35 21.36
N HIS A 757 11.43 -20.86 20.17
CA HIS A 757 10.14 -21.46 19.79
C HIS A 757 8.93 -20.58 20.11
N HIS A 758 9.04 -19.28 19.79
CA HIS A 758 8.00 -18.26 20.00
C HIS A 758 7.52 -18.14 21.46
N GLY A 759 8.30 -18.62 22.43
CA GLY A 759 7.93 -18.67 23.84
C GLY A 759 7.09 -19.89 24.23
N SER A 760 7.21 -21.00 23.50
CA SER A 760 6.61 -22.30 23.86
C SER A 760 6.91 -22.69 25.32
N ALA A 761 6.01 -23.48 25.91
CA ALA A 761 6.24 -24.09 27.22
C ALA A 761 7.34 -25.18 27.19
N SER A 762 7.61 -25.79 26.02
CA SER A 762 8.66 -26.81 25.80
C SER A 762 10.08 -26.23 25.69
N SER A 763 10.20 -24.91 25.62
CA SER A 763 11.47 -24.21 25.43
C SER A 763 11.70 -23.14 26.52
N THR A 764 12.86 -22.52 26.45
CA THR A 764 13.39 -21.56 27.42
C THR A 764 13.33 -22.14 28.83
N SER A 765 13.97 -23.29 29.02
CA SER A 765 14.04 -23.97 30.33
C SER A 765 14.72 -23.10 31.40
N PRO A 766 14.45 -23.33 32.70
CA PRO A 766 15.10 -22.58 33.78
C PRO A 766 16.63 -22.57 33.69
N ALA A 767 17.26 -23.73 33.45
CA ALA A 767 18.71 -23.85 33.33
C ALA A 767 19.26 -23.06 32.13
N PHE A 768 18.56 -23.10 30.99
CA PHE A 768 18.95 -22.36 29.81
C PHE A 768 18.90 -20.84 30.04
N ILE A 769 17.79 -20.33 30.59
CA ILE A 769 17.64 -18.88 30.77
C ILE A 769 18.60 -18.33 31.84
N GLU A 770 18.88 -19.10 32.89
CA GLU A 770 19.86 -18.74 33.93
C GLU A 770 21.30 -18.71 33.38
N ALA A 771 21.64 -19.61 32.45
CA ALA A 771 22.95 -19.60 31.78
C ALA A 771 23.10 -18.44 30.77
N VAL A 772 22.02 -18.09 30.05
CA VAL A 772 22.03 -16.99 29.08
C VAL A 772 22.00 -15.62 29.78
N ASP A 773 21.31 -15.50 30.91
CA ASP A 773 21.20 -14.28 31.73
C ASP A 773 20.93 -13.00 30.91
N PRO A 774 19.85 -12.94 30.09
CA PRO A 774 19.66 -11.86 29.13
C PRO A 774 19.07 -10.61 29.75
N LYS A 775 19.62 -9.45 29.39
CA LYS A 775 19.03 -8.15 29.75
C LYS A 775 17.72 -7.87 29.01
N TYR A 776 17.63 -8.32 27.76
CA TYR A 776 16.44 -8.16 26.92
C TYR A 776 16.06 -9.49 26.29
N SER A 777 14.76 -9.77 26.25
CA SER A 777 14.22 -10.94 25.57
C SER A 777 13.17 -10.51 24.57
N VAL A 778 13.32 -10.96 23.32
CA VAL A 778 12.38 -10.67 22.25
C VAL A 778 11.68 -11.97 21.85
N ILE A 779 10.35 -11.95 21.95
CA ILE A 779 9.49 -13.05 21.52
C ILE A 779 8.89 -12.65 20.17
N SER A 780 9.39 -13.27 19.09
CA SER A 780 8.73 -13.18 17.78
C SER A 780 7.47 -14.04 17.84
N VAL A 781 6.29 -13.44 17.83
CA VAL A 781 5.02 -14.15 17.94
C VAL A 781 3.89 -13.36 17.32
N GLY A 782 2.84 -14.06 16.90
CA GLY A 782 1.61 -13.50 16.38
C GLY A 782 0.39 -14.18 16.98
N SER A 783 -0.79 -13.84 16.47
CA SER A 783 -2.00 -14.62 16.78
C SER A 783 -1.79 -16.07 16.33
N ASN A 784 -1.86 -17.00 17.27
CA ASN A 784 -1.60 -18.42 17.03
C ASN A 784 -2.56 -19.30 17.84
N PRO A 785 -2.81 -20.55 17.41
CA PRO A 785 -3.65 -21.49 18.14
C PRO A 785 -2.89 -22.25 19.24
N PHE A 786 -1.56 -22.17 19.28
CA PHE A 786 -0.70 -22.94 20.18
C PHE A 786 -0.65 -22.41 21.62
N GLY A 787 -1.18 -21.20 21.85
CA GLY A 787 -1.11 -20.53 23.15
C GLY A 787 0.26 -19.91 23.42
N HIS A 788 1.04 -19.64 22.38
CA HIS A 788 2.33 -18.95 22.49
C HIS A 788 2.12 -17.42 22.61
N PRO A 789 2.97 -16.70 23.35
CA PRO A 789 3.93 -17.24 24.32
C PRO A 789 3.23 -17.82 25.54
N SER A 790 3.79 -18.89 26.11
CA SER A 790 3.23 -19.49 27.31
C SER A 790 3.42 -18.56 28.52
N PRO A 791 2.45 -18.45 29.44
CA PRO A 791 2.60 -17.64 30.65
C PRO A 791 3.81 -18.06 31.50
N GLY A 792 4.10 -19.37 31.55
CA GLY A 792 5.25 -19.90 32.28
C GLY A 792 6.59 -19.42 31.70
N THR A 793 6.71 -19.34 30.37
CA THR A 793 7.91 -18.82 29.72
C THR A 793 8.10 -17.33 30.01
N ILE A 794 7.03 -16.53 29.95
CA ILE A 794 7.09 -15.10 30.30
C ILE A 794 7.57 -14.92 31.73
N HIS A 795 7.00 -15.64 32.70
CA HIS A 795 7.41 -15.55 34.10
C HIS A 795 8.87 -15.93 34.31
N ARG A 796 9.39 -16.94 33.60
CA ARG A 796 10.82 -17.31 33.68
C ARG A 796 11.73 -16.18 33.21
N LEU A 797 11.37 -15.50 32.12
CA LEU A 797 12.11 -14.35 31.58
C LEU A 797 12.09 -13.15 32.55
N GLU A 798 10.92 -12.85 33.13
CA GLU A 798 10.77 -11.76 34.10
C GLU A 798 11.54 -12.04 35.40
N ARG A 799 11.57 -13.31 35.85
CA ARG A 799 12.26 -13.73 37.09
C ARG A 799 13.76 -13.48 37.04
N VAL A 800 14.39 -13.63 35.87
CA VAL A 800 15.82 -13.32 35.69
C VAL A 800 16.07 -11.81 35.45
N GLY A 801 15.04 -10.97 35.60
CA GLY A 801 15.14 -9.53 35.40
C GLY A 801 15.20 -9.10 33.94
N SER A 802 14.86 -9.99 32.99
CA SER A 802 14.89 -9.66 31.58
C SER A 802 13.72 -8.79 31.18
N LYS A 803 13.96 -7.74 30.40
CA LYS A 803 12.89 -6.94 29.82
C LYS A 803 12.35 -7.62 28.57
N VAL A 804 11.10 -8.07 28.64
CA VAL A 804 10.41 -8.80 27.58
C VAL A 804 9.78 -7.84 26.57
N PHE A 805 9.99 -8.12 25.28
CA PHE A 805 9.28 -7.50 24.16
C PHE A 805 8.60 -8.59 23.34
N ARG A 806 7.40 -8.30 22.81
CA ARG A 806 6.65 -9.25 21.96
C ARG A 806 6.26 -8.58 20.66
N THR A 807 6.54 -9.20 19.52
CA THR A 807 6.29 -8.56 18.22
C THR A 807 4.81 -8.39 17.87
N ASP A 808 3.91 -9.15 18.50
CA ASP A 808 2.46 -8.99 18.38
C ASP A 808 1.90 -7.75 19.11
N LEU A 809 2.60 -7.26 20.14
CA LEU A 809 2.22 -6.11 20.96
C LEU A 809 3.09 -4.88 20.69
N ASP A 810 4.40 -5.07 20.56
CA ASP A 810 5.38 -4.00 20.40
C ASP A 810 5.67 -3.68 18.92
N GLY A 811 5.16 -4.48 17.99
CA GLY A 811 5.53 -4.42 16.58
C GLY A 811 6.99 -4.82 16.34
N ALA A 812 7.63 -4.28 15.31
CA ALA A 812 9.03 -4.56 15.06
C ALA A 812 9.92 -4.00 16.18
N VAL A 813 10.69 -4.88 16.83
CA VAL A 813 11.64 -4.47 17.88
C VAL A 813 12.98 -4.18 17.22
N ILE A 814 13.40 -2.91 17.24
CA ILE A 814 14.63 -2.44 16.63
C ILE A 814 15.65 -2.16 17.73
N MET A 815 16.77 -2.87 17.68
CA MET A 815 17.88 -2.71 18.61
C MET A 815 19.10 -2.18 17.89
N GLU A 816 19.63 -1.05 18.37
CA GLU A 816 20.80 -0.37 17.80
C GLU A 816 21.93 -0.35 18.82
N SER A 817 23.14 -0.73 18.42
CA SER A 817 24.32 -0.81 19.29
C SER A 817 25.57 -0.20 18.66
N ASP A 818 26.32 0.57 19.45
CA ASP A 818 27.66 1.06 19.12
C ASP A 818 28.77 0.10 19.61
N GLY A 819 28.40 -1.08 20.08
CA GLY A 819 29.28 -2.08 20.67
C GLY A 819 29.52 -1.89 22.17
N ARG A 820 28.98 -0.85 22.81
CA ARG A 820 29.04 -0.65 24.27
C ARG A 820 27.66 -0.50 24.89
N LYS A 821 26.78 0.23 24.22
CA LYS A 821 25.40 0.50 24.65
C LYS A 821 24.43 0.00 23.60
N ILE A 822 23.25 -0.40 24.06
CA ILE A 822 22.14 -0.81 23.20
C ILE A 822 20.94 0.11 23.43
N ARG A 823 20.36 0.60 22.34
CA ARG A 823 19.12 1.37 22.30
C ARG A 823 18.04 0.48 21.71
N VAL A 824 16.87 0.44 22.36
CA VAL A 824 15.72 -0.32 21.87
C VAL A 824 14.61 0.65 21.48
N SER A 825 13.98 0.41 20.33
CA SER A 825 12.81 1.14 19.85
C SER A 825 11.78 0.17 19.28
N ALA A 826 10.50 0.40 19.55
CA ALA A 826 9.41 -0.45 19.07
C ALA A 826 8.13 0.39 18.91
N PRO A 827 7.38 0.25 17.80
CA PRO A 827 6.10 0.93 17.60
C PRO A 827 5.02 0.25 18.45
N ARG A 828 4.97 0.58 19.75
CA ARG A 828 3.97 0.01 20.68
C ARG A 828 2.54 0.09 20.13
N LEU A 829 1.86 -1.05 20.05
CA LEU A 829 0.42 -1.10 19.92
C LEU A 829 -0.18 -0.80 21.29
N LYS A 830 -0.80 0.37 21.44
CA LYS A 830 -1.61 0.67 22.63
C LYS A 830 -2.78 -0.31 22.69
N VAL A 831 -2.68 -1.30 23.57
CA VAL A 831 -3.83 -2.10 24.00
C VAL A 831 -4.33 -1.47 25.30
N GLY A 832 -5.47 -0.79 25.24
CA GLY A 832 -5.99 0.03 26.35
C GLY A 832 -5.43 1.45 26.32
N GLY A 833 -6.33 2.44 26.34
CA GLY A 833 -5.96 3.85 26.21
C GLY A 833 -5.27 4.39 27.45
N MET A 834 -3.95 4.57 27.41
CA MET A 834 -3.20 5.59 28.16
C MET A 834 -1.83 5.81 27.49
N ASP A 835 -1.46 7.08 27.32
CA ASP A 835 -0.20 7.54 26.73
C ASP A 835 0.86 7.70 27.83
N GLU A 836 1.88 6.85 27.85
CA GLU A 836 3.12 7.11 28.59
C GLU A 836 4.33 6.96 27.68
N THR A 837 4.81 8.09 27.16
CA THR A 837 6.15 8.23 26.59
C THR A 837 7.18 8.33 27.72
N TYR A 838 8.02 7.31 27.90
CA TYR A 838 9.20 7.42 28.74
C TYR A 838 10.41 7.89 27.91
N SER A 839 10.79 9.16 28.07
CA SER A 839 12.12 9.62 27.72
C SER A 839 13.07 9.29 28.88
N LEU A 840 14.01 8.37 28.67
CA LEU A 840 15.08 8.11 29.66
C LEU A 840 16.17 9.18 29.52
N SER A 841 16.24 10.12 30.46
CA SER A 841 17.45 10.91 30.74
C SER A 841 18.35 10.17 31.74
N PRO A 842 19.68 10.36 31.73
CA PRO A 842 20.58 9.63 32.62
C PRO A 842 20.54 10.18 34.05
N SER A 843 20.38 9.26 35.01
CA SER A 843 20.79 9.32 36.42
C SER A 843 20.59 10.65 37.20
N ARG A 844 19.59 10.66 38.10
CA ARG A 844 19.72 11.36 39.40
C ARG A 844 19.52 10.36 40.54
N ARG A 845 20.41 10.47 41.51
CA ARG A 845 20.53 9.62 42.71
C ARG A 845 19.21 9.58 43.49
N ARG A 846 18.91 8.40 44.05
CA ARG A 846 17.87 8.19 45.05
C ARG A 846 18.18 9.05 46.29
N GLU A 847 17.27 9.92 46.68
CA GLU A 847 17.10 10.35 48.07
C GLU A 847 15.77 9.79 48.58
N GLY A 848 15.83 9.22 49.79
CA GLY A 848 14.77 8.40 50.37
C GLY A 848 13.52 9.19 50.72
N ARG A 849 12.36 8.55 50.54
CA ARG A 849 11.11 8.96 51.17
C ARG A 849 10.69 7.92 52.20
N ARG A 850 10.57 8.41 53.44
CA ARG A 850 10.05 7.73 54.63
C ARG A 850 8.61 7.30 54.41
N ILE A 851 8.29 6.12 54.92
CA ILE A 851 6.93 5.58 55.07
C ILE A 851 6.28 6.27 56.28
N PRO A 852 5.06 6.81 56.20
CA PRO A 852 4.27 7.13 57.38
C PRO A 852 3.46 5.90 57.84
N PRO A 853 3.22 5.73 59.16
CA PRO A 853 2.52 4.57 59.69
C PRO A 853 1.02 4.68 59.41
N MET A 854 0.36 3.54 59.21
CA MET A 854 -1.09 3.42 59.35
C MET A 854 -1.39 2.70 60.65
N ASP A 855 -2.18 3.37 61.47
CA ASP A 855 -3.10 2.77 62.46
C ASP A 855 -4.20 1.95 61.75
#